data_AF-C4XHG5-F1
#
_entry.id   AF-C4XHG5-F1
#
_cell.length_a   1.000
_cell.length_b   1.000
_cell.length_c   1.000
_cell.angle_alpha   90.00
_cell.angle_beta   90.00
_cell.angle_gamma   90.00
#
_symmetry.space_group_name_H-M   'P 1'
#
loop_
_entity.id
_entity.type
_entity.pdbx_description
1 polymer ?
#
loop_
_entity_poly.entity_id
_entity_poly.type
_entity_poly.pdbx_seq_one_letter_code
_entity_poly.pdbx_strand_id
1 'polypeptide(L)'
;MTLSRFLWPFSPAVRSDPGRPGLADDGPAVRAVFWAILLVAAWLRFFHLETPSMWLDEILVPMAARHPVSYLFDLVTTSEVHPPTYYLLVKLLMACGVSDFALRSLSATFGLASVAAIFVLSRRHAGLAPALFAMAFLAATPLALYVSRVVRMYAILVFLLICSTGFLLAWAQSGSRRDLLRLVGVNLVMTSLHYVSFMILASQFAAVLWIAPRRGGRRPWPDIGLYLAGSALAVGLVAPFFISRLLRTHRGQFMGYSYLEAAGNMLAKVGETLWFFPHQWPAAVFFALIVLVGLVLAARLRSNLGRVVLCLGVLPVVFLGATKYDYYAFNVWHLSFLLVPFSMAFGLAAARLSARVAAQVPAAAAALVLATGLGAWMLGPRYDAFYAPDTAILPFFTLSKPLARNLPPLIGQDGAVVFCDMCTLNGYYWYADQYGAGDRIRAQAVEQGQAVRPVRFVSGSGSFGGFAKTEAEFLARYGAPASVEKTFQAAVYRFDVAKTPLPAIGALPYTATAEAGLTSFFAGVDRAWGLTLNPDWGGAAGPADTGEGGFEYVIENHVAGPQLVVCHQELVNTGRGNTYVVRYRFNDESFVEAARLTGPSPAVDLGFVAERREPYKRLTIRVEMVLAPYTADFAGGNQSTLGFKRLDVKVIPLEEAVTASAVAGKEGGS
;
A
#
# COMPACT_ATOMS: atom_id res chain seq x y z
N MET A 1 0.53 -38.18 -1.71
CA MET A 1 -0.67 -37.45 -2.19
C MET A 1 -0.18 -36.36 -3.16
N THR A 2 -0.33 -36.55 -4.47
CA THR A 2 0.25 -35.69 -5.51
C THR A 2 -0.54 -34.39 -5.71
N LEU A 3 0.19 -33.27 -5.94
CA LEU A 3 -0.35 -31.91 -6.20
C LEU A 3 -1.43 -31.84 -7.30
N SER A 4 -1.55 -32.87 -8.15
CA SER A 4 -2.56 -32.97 -9.21
C SER A 4 -4.01 -33.01 -8.71
N ARG A 5 -4.25 -33.37 -7.43
CA ARG A 5 -5.61 -33.38 -6.85
C ARG A 5 -6.09 -32.02 -6.35
N PHE A 6 -5.20 -31.05 -6.14
CA PHE A 6 -5.56 -29.71 -5.66
C PHE A 6 -5.87 -28.73 -6.81
N LEU A 7 -5.28 -28.93 -8.00
CA LEU A 7 -5.48 -28.14 -9.23
C LEU A 7 -6.69 -28.61 -10.07
N TRP A 8 -7.78 -28.95 -9.39
CA TRP A 8 -8.90 -29.72 -9.94
C TRP A 8 -9.86 -29.03 -10.95
N PRO A 9 -9.75 -27.75 -11.40
CA PRO A 9 -10.55 -27.37 -12.59
C PRO A 9 -10.10 -28.10 -13.87
N PHE A 10 -8.89 -28.67 -13.89
CA PHE A 10 -8.20 -29.07 -15.14
C PHE A 10 -7.82 -30.55 -15.22
N SER A 11 -8.27 -31.39 -14.29
CA SER A 11 -8.00 -32.83 -14.34
C SER A 11 -9.02 -33.56 -15.23
N PRO A 12 -8.59 -34.43 -16.17
CA PRO A 12 -9.47 -35.20 -17.06
C PRO A 12 -10.36 -36.24 -16.35
N ALA A 13 -10.21 -36.41 -15.03
CA ALA A 13 -10.87 -37.48 -14.28
C ALA A 13 -12.24 -37.14 -13.64
N VAL A 14 -12.79 -35.93 -13.82
CA VAL A 14 -14.24 -35.72 -13.58
C VAL A 14 -14.97 -36.25 -14.80
N ARG A 15 -15.55 -37.46 -14.69
CA ARG A 15 -16.47 -38.09 -15.67
C ARG A 15 -16.41 -37.40 -17.03
N SER A 16 -15.43 -37.81 -17.85
CA SER A 16 -15.32 -37.45 -19.25
C SER A 16 -16.72 -37.45 -19.86
N ASP A 17 -17.24 -36.27 -20.14
CA ASP A 17 -18.27 -36.13 -21.16
C ASP A 17 -17.53 -36.46 -22.46
N PRO A 18 -17.77 -37.62 -23.10
CA PRO A 18 -16.87 -38.18 -24.13
C PRO A 18 -16.74 -37.33 -25.40
N GLY A 19 -17.40 -36.16 -25.47
CA GLY A 19 -17.50 -35.34 -26.67
C GLY A 19 -16.85 -33.95 -26.61
N ARG A 20 -16.02 -33.61 -25.61
CA ARG A 20 -15.39 -32.27 -25.54
C ARG A 20 -13.86 -32.31 -25.50
N PRO A 21 -13.17 -31.83 -26.56
CA PRO A 21 -11.72 -31.95 -26.68
C PRO A 21 -10.96 -31.07 -25.67
N GLY A 22 -9.98 -31.66 -24.99
CA GLY A 22 -8.93 -30.98 -24.24
C GLY A 22 -7.69 -30.70 -25.10
N LEU A 23 -6.68 -30.03 -24.54
CA LEU A 23 -5.44 -29.70 -25.26
C LEU A 23 -4.70 -30.94 -25.81
N ALA A 24 -4.82 -32.09 -25.13
CA ALA A 24 -4.24 -33.36 -25.58
C ALA A 24 -4.91 -33.90 -26.85
N ASP A 25 -6.18 -33.54 -27.08
CA ASP A 25 -6.98 -33.97 -28.23
C ASP A 25 -6.76 -33.06 -29.46
N ASP A 26 -6.08 -31.92 -29.27
CA ASP A 26 -5.76 -30.97 -30.32
C ASP A 26 -4.48 -31.37 -31.07
N GLY A 27 -4.43 -31.11 -32.39
CA GLY A 27 -3.27 -31.43 -33.23
C GLY A 27 -1.96 -30.73 -32.79
N PRO A 28 -0.79 -31.24 -33.21
CA PRO A 28 0.52 -30.76 -32.74
C PRO A 28 0.74 -29.25 -32.97
N ALA A 29 0.23 -28.71 -34.08
CA ALA A 29 0.33 -27.27 -34.38
C ALA A 29 -0.41 -26.39 -33.36
N VAL A 30 -1.59 -26.81 -32.90
CA VAL A 30 -2.38 -26.07 -31.91
C VAL A 30 -1.69 -26.09 -30.56
N ARG A 31 -1.11 -27.24 -30.17
CA ARG A 31 -0.32 -27.35 -28.94
C ARG A 31 0.93 -26.47 -28.99
N ALA A 32 1.62 -26.44 -30.12
CA ALA A 32 2.77 -25.55 -30.32
C ALA A 32 2.37 -24.07 -30.17
N VAL A 33 1.25 -23.67 -30.75
CA VAL A 33 0.71 -22.30 -30.62
C VAL A 33 0.33 -21.97 -29.18
N PHE A 34 -0.34 -22.88 -28.47
CA PHE A 34 -0.65 -22.71 -27.04
C PHE A 34 0.63 -22.45 -26.22
N TRP A 35 1.64 -23.31 -26.38
CA TRP A 35 2.90 -23.15 -25.66
C TRP A 35 3.65 -21.89 -26.07
N ALA A 36 3.62 -21.52 -27.35
CA ALA A 36 4.23 -20.27 -27.82
C ALA A 36 3.58 -19.03 -27.19
N ILE A 37 2.23 -18.95 -27.16
CA ILE A 37 1.52 -17.85 -26.49
C ILE A 37 1.83 -17.84 -24.98
N LEU A 38 1.91 -19.02 -24.35
CA LEU A 38 2.25 -19.12 -22.93
C LEU A 38 3.70 -18.69 -22.64
N LEU A 39 4.65 -19.00 -23.54
CA LEU A 39 6.03 -18.54 -23.45
C LEU A 39 6.13 -17.02 -23.60
N VAL A 40 5.39 -16.42 -24.55
CA VAL A 40 5.28 -14.95 -24.67
C VAL A 40 4.71 -14.36 -23.37
N ALA A 41 3.63 -14.93 -22.84
CA ALA A 41 3.02 -14.48 -21.59
C ALA A 41 3.97 -14.58 -20.39
N ALA A 42 4.77 -15.65 -20.33
CA ALA A 42 5.78 -15.85 -19.29
C ALA A 42 6.91 -14.82 -19.43
N TRP A 43 7.44 -14.63 -20.64
CA TRP A 43 8.47 -13.64 -20.90
C TRP A 43 8.02 -12.24 -20.47
N LEU A 44 6.85 -11.78 -20.91
CA LEU A 44 6.31 -10.46 -20.54
C LEU A 44 6.11 -10.28 -19.02
N ARG A 45 5.90 -11.37 -18.27
CA ARG A 45 5.67 -11.30 -16.82
C ARG A 45 6.95 -11.40 -16.00
N PHE A 46 7.92 -12.22 -16.41
CA PHE A 46 9.14 -12.49 -15.64
C PHE A 46 10.37 -11.72 -16.12
N PHE A 47 10.39 -11.24 -17.36
CA PHE A 47 11.48 -10.43 -17.88
C PHE A 47 11.65 -9.15 -17.05
N HIS A 48 12.86 -8.89 -16.56
CA HIS A 48 13.20 -7.72 -15.72
C HIS A 48 12.25 -7.52 -14.53
N LEU A 49 11.76 -8.60 -13.92
CA LEU A 49 10.79 -8.49 -12.80
C LEU A 49 11.40 -7.84 -11.53
N GLU A 50 12.72 -7.94 -11.36
CA GLU A 50 13.50 -7.30 -10.28
C GLU A 50 13.82 -5.82 -10.58
N THR A 51 13.70 -5.37 -11.83
CA THR A 51 14.32 -4.11 -12.27
C THR A 51 13.56 -2.87 -11.81
N PRO A 52 12.25 -2.72 -12.06
CA PRO A 52 11.49 -1.56 -11.60
C PRO A 52 11.43 -1.50 -10.07
N SER A 53 11.54 -0.30 -9.49
CA SER A 53 11.24 -0.11 -8.07
C SER A 53 9.82 -0.57 -7.74
N MET A 54 9.61 -1.12 -6.56
CA MET A 54 8.25 -1.17 -6.01
C MET A 54 7.72 0.26 -5.87
N TRP A 55 6.50 0.49 -6.35
CA TRP A 55 5.76 1.72 -6.10
C TRP A 55 5.11 1.66 -4.71
N LEU A 56 4.48 2.77 -4.29
CA LEU A 56 3.99 2.91 -2.92
C LEU A 56 3.11 1.73 -2.46
N ASP A 57 1.94 1.49 -3.06
CA ASP A 57 1.03 0.44 -2.57
C ASP A 57 1.62 -0.97 -2.64
N GLU A 58 2.65 -1.16 -3.44
CA GLU A 58 3.38 -2.42 -3.55
C GLU A 58 4.34 -2.63 -2.38
N ILE A 59 5.19 -1.64 -2.07
CA ILE A 59 6.22 -1.76 -1.03
C ILE A 59 5.63 -1.82 0.39
N LEU A 60 4.46 -1.19 0.60
CA LEU A 60 3.73 -1.25 1.86
C LEU A 60 3.39 -2.69 2.28
N VAL A 61 3.17 -3.60 1.33
CA VAL A 61 2.82 -5.00 1.60
C VAL A 61 3.95 -5.77 2.30
N PRO A 62 5.15 -5.92 1.70
CA PRO A 62 6.26 -6.61 2.37
C PRO A 62 6.75 -5.85 3.61
N MET A 63 6.69 -4.51 3.62
CA MET A 63 7.01 -3.71 4.80
C MET A 63 6.06 -4.01 5.98
N ALA A 64 4.76 -4.19 5.75
CA ALA A 64 3.84 -4.64 6.78
C ALA A 64 4.09 -6.11 7.16
N ALA A 65 4.29 -6.98 6.17
CA ALA A 65 4.47 -8.42 6.35
C ALA A 65 5.71 -8.81 7.17
N ARG A 66 6.71 -7.92 7.29
CA ARG A 66 7.88 -8.11 8.17
C ARG A 66 7.51 -8.17 9.66
N HIS A 67 6.45 -7.47 10.07
CA HIS A 67 6.01 -7.42 11.47
C HIS A 67 5.29 -8.70 11.92
N PRO A 68 5.13 -8.95 13.23
CA PRO A 68 4.39 -10.10 13.76
C PRO A 68 2.95 -10.18 13.24
N VAL A 69 2.33 -11.36 13.29
CA VAL A 69 0.96 -11.56 12.80
C VAL A 69 -0.05 -10.66 13.52
N SER A 70 0.12 -10.44 14.83
CA SER A 70 -0.73 -9.51 15.59
C SER A 70 -0.71 -8.10 15.03
N TYR A 71 0.47 -7.61 14.59
CA TYR A 71 0.61 -6.31 13.95
C TYR A 71 -0.23 -6.22 12.67
N LEU A 72 -0.28 -7.29 11.86
CA LEU A 72 -1.08 -7.29 10.63
C LEU A 72 -2.57 -7.17 10.93
N PHE A 73 -3.07 -7.87 11.96
CA PHE A 73 -4.46 -7.75 12.39
C PHE A 73 -4.77 -6.37 12.97
N ASP A 74 -3.85 -5.79 13.75
CA ASP A 74 -3.98 -4.42 14.24
C ASP A 74 -4.04 -3.46 13.03
N LEU A 75 -3.10 -3.57 12.08
CA LEU A 75 -3.00 -2.71 10.89
C LEU A 75 -4.27 -2.70 10.04
N VAL A 76 -4.85 -3.85 9.73
CA VAL A 76 -6.09 -3.95 8.90
C VAL A 76 -7.34 -3.44 9.62
N THR A 77 -7.27 -3.23 10.94
CA THR A 77 -8.37 -2.64 11.70
C THR A 77 -8.21 -1.13 11.92
N THR A 78 -6.99 -0.61 11.80
CA THR A 78 -6.65 0.80 12.04
C THR A 78 -6.47 1.60 10.76
N SER A 79 -5.58 1.14 9.86
CA SER A 79 -5.03 1.97 8.77
C SER A 79 -5.14 1.32 7.39
N GLU A 80 -5.08 -0.01 7.29
CA GLU A 80 -5.05 -0.74 6.02
C GLU A 80 -6.45 -1.07 5.47
N VAL A 81 -6.62 -0.98 4.16
CA VAL A 81 -7.92 -1.09 3.45
C VAL A 81 -8.22 -2.48 2.90
N HIS A 82 -7.30 -3.44 3.04
CA HIS A 82 -7.47 -4.80 2.55
C HIS A 82 -7.51 -5.84 3.69
N PRO A 83 -8.21 -6.97 3.48
CA PRO A 83 -8.14 -8.09 4.41
C PRO A 83 -6.71 -8.63 4.64
N PRO A 84 -6.43 -9.26 5.80
CA PRO A 84 -5.07 -9.64 6.18
C PRO A 84 -4.48 -10.79 5.33
N THR A 85 -5.31 -11.54 4.61
CA THR A 85 -4.89 -12.78 3.92
C THR A 85 -3.72 -12.55 2.96
N TYR A 86 -3.72 -11.47 2.18
CA TYR A 86 -2.63 -11.22 1.24
C TYR A 86 -1.31 -10.90 1.94
N TYR A 87 -1.35 -10.13 3.02
CA TYR A 87 -0.18 -9.84 3.86
C TYR A 87 0.39 -11.11 4.50
N LEU A 88 -0.47 -12.03 4.95
CA LEU A 88 -0.06 -13.32 5.49
C LEU A 88 0.59 -14.21 4.41
N LEU A 89 0.06 -14.20 3.18
CA LEU A 89 0.66 -14.91 2.06
C LEU A 89 2.05 -14.35 1.71
N VAL A 90 2.19 -13.03 1.66
CA VAL A 90 3.49 -12.39 1.43
C VAL A 90 4.47 -12.67 2.58
N LYS A 91 4.00 -12.66 3.83
CA LYS A 91 4.82 -13.04 4.99
C LYS A 91 5.39 -14.45 4.86
N LEU A 92 4.58 -15.41 4.41
CA LEU A 92 5.05 -16.77 4.14
C LEU A 92 6.04 -16.80 2.96
N LEU A 93 5.78 -16.03 1.91
CA LEU A 93 6.66 -15.94 0.74
C LEU A 93 8.04 -15.35 1.09
N MET A 94 8.09 -14.39 2.03
CA MET A 94 9.33 -13.77 2.49
C MET A 94 10.32 -14.78 3.11
N ALA A 95 9.85 -15.95 3.56
CA ALA A 95 10.72 -17.04 4.00
C ALA A 95 11.59 -17.61 2.86
N CYS A 96 11.18 -17.43 1.61
CA CYS A 96 11.94 -17.82 0.41
C CYS A 96 12.85 -16.70 -0.12
N GLY A 97 12.71 -15.47 0.38
CA GLY A 97 13.48 -14.30 -0.06
C GLY A 97 12.67 -13.00 -0.05
N VAL A 98 13.37 -11.86 0.05
CA VAL A 98 12.78 -10.51 0.14
C VAL A 98 13.09 -9.62 -1.06
N SER A 99 13.72 -10.18 -2.11
CA SER A 99 13.98 -9.44 -3.35
C SER A 99 12.68 -9.13 -4.08
N ASP A 100 12.70 -8.11 -4.94
CA ASP A 100 11.50 -7.70 -5.68
C ASP A 100 11.00 -8.83 -6.60
N PHE A 101 11.91 -9.58 -7.21
CA PHE A 101 11.63 -10.78 -7.99
C PHE A 101 10.91 -11.83 -7.14
N ALA A 102 11.45 -12.16 -5.96
CA ALA A 102 10.87 -13.17 -5.09
C ALA A 102 9.43 -12.78 -4.69
N LEU A 103 9.22 -11.53 -4.28
CA LEU A 103 7.93 -11.03 -3.84
C LEU A 103 6.90 -10.91 -4.98
N ARG A 104 7.33 -10.47 -6.18
CA ARG A 104 6.47 -10.38 -7.37
C ARG A 104 6.21 -11.73 -8.03
N SER A 105 7.05 -12.74 -7.78
CA SER A 105 6.93 -14.08 -8.40
C SER A 105 5.57 -14.72 -8.18
N LEU A 106 4.94 -14.48 -7.02
CA LEU A 106 3.61 -14.96 -6.69
C LEU A 106 2.57 -14.40 -7.68
N SER A 107 2.53 -13.08 -7.84
CA SER A 107 1.63 -12.42 -8.79
C SER A 107 1.93 -12.81 -10.23
N ALA A 108 3.20 -12.90 -10.61
CA ALA A 108 3.62 -13.27 -11.96
C ALA A 108 3.17 -14.69 -12.32
N THR A 109 3.29 -15.63 -11.36
CA THR A 109 2.89 -17.02 -11.52
C THR A 109 1.37 -17.14 -11.66
N PHE A 110 0.58 -16.49 -10.81
CA PHE A 110 -0.88 -16.51 -10.93
C PHE A 110 -1.39 -15.77 -12.17
N GLY A 111 -0.67 -14.72 -12.61
CA GLY A 111 -0.89 -14.05 -13.88
C GLY A 111 -0.68 -14.98 -15.07
N LEU A 112 0.42 -15.74 -15.09
CA LEU A 112 0.71 -16.73 -16.12
C LEU A 112 -0.29 -17.90 -16.09
N ALA A 113 -0.62 -18.39 -14.89
CA ALA A 113 -1.63 -19.42 -14.70
C ALA A 113 -3.01 -18.99 -15.20
N SER A 114 -3.35 -17.70 -15.07
CA SER A 114 -4.60 -17.13 -15.60
C SER A 114 -4.66 -17.22 -17.14
N VAL A 115 -3.54 -17.02 -17.83
CA VAL A 115 -3.45 -17.15 -19.30
C VAL A 115 -3.72 -18.59 -19.75
N ALA A 116 -3.15 -19.59 -19.06
CA ALA A 116 -3.46 -20.99 -19.34
C ALA A 116 -4.91 -21.34 -18.96
N ALA A 117 -5.38 -20.89 -17.80
CA ALA A 117 -6.71 -21.19 -17.28
C ALA A 117 -7.83 -20.62 -18.16
N ILE A 118 -7.67 -19.39 -18.70
CA ILE A 118 -8.67 -18.78 -19.57
C ILE A 118 -8.80 -19.52 -20.89
N PHE A 119 -7.69 -20.06 -21.44
CA PHE A 119 -7.71 -20.93 -22.61
C PHE A 119 -8.55 -22.17 -22.32
N VAL A 120 -8.27 -22.89 -21.23
CA VAL A 120 -8.98 -24.15 -20.94
C VAL A 120 -10.46 -23.91 -20.69
N LEU A 121 -10.81 -22.87 -19.92
CA LEU A 121 -12.20 -22.49 -19.68
C LEU A 121 -12.92 -22.15 -21.00
N SER A 122 -12.30 -21.31 -21.82
CA SER A 122 -12.89 -20.90 -23.11
C SER A 122 -12.97 -22.06 -24.10
N ARG A 123 -11.97 -22.94 -24.15
CA ARG A 123 -11.93 -24.12 -25.05
C ARG A 123 -13.11 -25.02 -24.78
N ARG A 124 -13.39 -25.27 -23.50
CA ARG A 124 -14.48 -26.16 -23.05
C ARG A 124 -15.87 -25.62 -23.38
N HIS A 125 -16.07 -24.30 -23.42
CA HIS A 125 -17.41 -23.69 -23.53
C HIS A 125 -17.67 -22.89 -24.81
N ALA A 126 -16.63 -22.43 -25.51
CA ALA A 126 -16.72 -21.59 -26.71
C ALA A 126 -15.99 -22.20 -27.93
N GLY A 127 -15.17 -23.24 -27.75
CA GLY A 127 -14.40 -23.87 -28.83
C GLY A 127 -12.98 -23.31 -28.99
N LEU A 128 -12.22 -23.84 -29.96
CA LEU A 128 -10.79 -23.61 -30.08
C LEU A 128 -10.43 -22.17 -30.42
N ALA A 129 -11.01 -21.63 -31.50
CA ALA A 129 -10.66 -20.30 -31.97
C ALA A 129 -10.95 -19.21 -30.91
N PRO A 130 -12.13 -19.15 -30.26
CA PRO A 130 -12.36 -18.18 -29.19
C PRO A 130 -11.39 -18.34 -28.02
N ALA A 131 -10.99 -19.56 -27.69
CA ALA A 131 -10.05 -19.83 -26.60
C ALA A 131 -8.65 -19.29 -26.90
N LEU A 132 -8.15 -19.49 -28.12
CA LEU A 132 -6.83 -18.98 -28.53
C LEU A 132 -6.80 -17.45 -28.54
N PHE A 133 -7.86 -16.78 -29.02
CA PHE A 133 -7.94 -15.31 -28.98
C PHE A 133 -8.12 -14.76 -27.56
N ALA A 134 -8.90 -15.42 -26.70
CA ALA A 134 -9.03 -15.03 -25.29
C ALA A 134 -7.68 -15.15 -24.55
N MET A 135 -6.94 -16.24 -24.82
CA MET A 135 -5.60 -16.46 -24.30
C MET A 135 -4.62 -15.40 -24.79
N ALA A 136 -4.59 -15.13 -26.11
CA ALA A 136 -3.71 -14.13 -26.71
C ALA A 136 -3.95 -12.72 -26.17
N PHE A 137 -5.22 -12.34 -25.97
CA PHE A 137 -5.57 -11.06 -25.34
C PHE A 137 -5.04 -11.01 -23.90
N LEU A 138 -5.40 -11.96 -23.04
CA LEU A 138 -4.97 -11.96 -21.64
C LEU A 138 -3.44 -12.09 -21.47
N ALA A 139 -2.76 -12.72 -22.43
CA ALA A 139 -1.30 -12.88 -22.43
C ALA A 139 -0.56 -11.53 -22.45
N ALA A 140 -1.07 -10.54 -23.20
CA ALA A 140 -0.34 -9.32 -23.50
C ALA A 140 -1.10 -8.01 -23.21
N THR A 141 -2.37 -8.06 -22.77
CA THR A 141 -3.11 -6.85 -22.39
C THR A 141 -2.40 -6.09 -21.26
N PRO A 142 -2.18 -4.77 -21.39
CA PRO A 142 -1.38 -3.99 -20.44
C PRO A 142 -1.80 -4.12 -18.97
N LEU A 143 -3.11 -4.08 -18.67
CA LEU A 143 -3.58 -4.23 -17.30
C LEU A 143 -3.26 -5.62 -16.73
N ALA A 144 -3.37 -6.68 -17.55
CA ALA A 144 -3.06 -8.04 -17.13
C ALA A 144 -1.56 -8.20 -16.81
N LEU A 145 -0.69 -7.51 -17.55
CA LEU A 145 0.74 -7.45 -17.27
C LEU A 145 1.03 -6.66 -15.98
N TYR A 146 0.40 -5.49 -15.81
CA TYR A 146 0.56 -4.66 -14.61
C TYR A 146 0.26 -5.44 -13.35
N VAL A 147 -0.94 -6.01 -13.24
CA VAL A 147 -1.35 -6.74 -12.03
C VAL A 147 -0.56 -8.03 -11.80
N SER A 148 0.10 -8.56 -12.84
CA SER A 148 0.98 -9.72 -12.73
C SER A 148 2.40 -9.35 -12.25
N ARG A 149 2.79 -8.07 -12.33
CA ARG A 149 4.16 -7.62 -12.06
C ARG A 149 4.30 -6.81 -10.76
N VAL A 150 3.24 -6.75 -9.95
CA VAL A 150 3.25 -6.03 -8.67
C VAL A 150 2.92 -6.97 -7.51
N VAL A 151 3.49 -6.72 -6.32
CA VAL A 151 3.15 -7.39 -5.04
C VAL A 151 1.76 -6.94 -4.56
N ARG A 152 0.72 -7.31 -5.32
CA ARG A 152 -0.69 -7.09 -5.01
C ARG A 152 -1.52 -8.34 -5.34
N MET A 153 -2.67 -8.50 -4.70
CA MET A 153 -3.55 -9.67 -4.81
C MET A 153 -4.26 -9.83 -6.16
N TYR A 154 -4.25 -8.81 -7.03
CA TYR A 154 -5.11 -8.73 -8.22
C TYR A 154 -4.90 -9.89 -9.22
N ALA A 155 -3.66 -10.32 -9.50
CA ALA A 155 -3.42 -11.47 -10.37
C ALA A 155 -4.00 -12.77 -9.81
N ILE A 156 -3.95 -12.95 -8.48
CA ILE A 156 -4.57 -14.09 -7.79
C ILE A 156 -6.08 -14.02 -7.92
N LEU A 157 -6.69 -12.84 -7.75
CA LEU A 157 -8.13 -12.64 -7.93
C LEU A 157 -8.60 -13.01 -9.34
N VAL A 158 -7.86 -12.60 -10.39
CA VAL A 158 -8.15 -12.97 -11.78
C VAL A 158 -8.14 -14.49 -11.95
N PHE A 159 -7.10 -15.17 -11.45
CA PHE A 159 -7.01 -16.63 -11.52
C PHE A 159 -8.15 -17.33 -10.78
N LEU A 160 -8.44 -16.89 -9.56
CA LEU A 160 -9.53 -17.44 -8.73
C LEU A 160 -10.89 -17.20 -9.38
N LEU A 161 -11.11 -16.06 -10.03
CA LEU A 161 -12.34 -15.79 -10.77
C LEU A 161 -12.49 -16.69 -12.00
N ILE A 162 -11.40 -17.02 -12.71
CA ILE A 162 -11.45 -18.01 -13.81
C ILE A 162 -11.85 -19.38 -13.26
N CYS A 163 -11.26 -19.81 -12.14
CA CYS A 163 -11.62 -21.06 -11.47
C CYS A 163 -13.08 -21.05 -10.98
N SER A 164 -13.50 -19.96 -10.34
CA SER A 164 -14.86 -19.72 -9.86
C SER A 164 -15.88 -19.83 -11.00
N THR A 165 -15.59 -19.16 -12.13
CA THR A 165 -16.40 -19.21 -13.35
C THR A 165 -16.48 -20.64 -13.91
N GLY A 166 -15.37 -21.38 -13.90
CA GLY A 166 -15.33 -22.79 -14.29
C GLY A 166 -16.21 -23.68 -13.42
N PHE A 167 -16.15 -23.53 -12.09
CA PHE A 167 -16.99 -24.30 -11.15
C PHE A 167 -18.47 -23.93 -11.25
N LEU A 168 -18.79 -22.65 -11.46
CA LEU A 168 -20.16 -22.18 -11.71
C LEU A 168 -20.74 -22.81 -12.98
N LEU A 169 -19.98 -22.81 -14.07
CA LEU A 169 -20.41 -23.44 -15.33
C LEU A 169 -20.49 -24.97 -15.23
N ALA A 170 -19.57 -25.61 -14.50
CA ALA A 170 -19.61 -27.05 -14.24
C ALA A 170 -20.86 -27.43 -13.43
N TRP A 171 -21.18 -26.70 -12.36
CA TRP A 171 -22.41 -26.90 -11.59
C TRP A 171 -23.66 -26.70 -12.45
N ALA A 172 -23.69 -25.66 -13.30
CA ALA A 172 -24.81 -25.41 -14.19
C ALA A 172 -25.02 -26.52 -15.23
N GLN A 173 -23.96 -27.25 -15.60
CA GLN A 173 -24.02 -28.39 -16.51
C GLN A 173 -24.39 -29.69 -15.81
N SER A 174 -23.74 -30.01 -14.69
CA SER A 174 -23.83 -31.32 -14.04
C SER A 174 -24.90 -31.39 -12.94
N GLY A 175 -25.32 -30.23 -12.41
CA GLY A 175 -26.11 -30.15 -11.19
C GLY A 175 -25.40 -30.70 -9.95
N SER A 176 -24.09 -30.92 -10.01
CA SER A 176 -23.31 -31.54 -8.93
C SER A 176 -23.07 -30.56 -7.77
N ARG A 177 -23.53 -30.91 -6.57
CA ARG A 177 -23.24 -30.13 -5.35
C ARG A 177 -21.75 -30.03 -5.05
N ARG A 178 -20.94 -30.97 -5.53
CA ARG A 178 -19.48 -30.91 -5.37
C ARG A 178 -18.87 -29.71 -6.10
N ASP A 179 -19.39 -29.38 -7.29
CA ASP A 179 -18.92 -28.23 -8.06
C ASP A 179 -19.39 -26.92 -7.44
N LEU A 180 -20.58 -26.91 -6.86
CA LEU A 180 -21.07 -25.79 -6.06
C LEU A 180 -20.23 -25.54 -4.78
N LEU A 181 -19.87 -26.60 -4.05
CA LEU A 181 -19.01 -26.47 -2.87
C LEU A 181 -17.61 -25.95 -3.25
N ARG A 182 -17.08 -26.35 -4.42
CA ARG A 182 -15.82 -25.79 -4.95
C ARG A 182 -15.95 -24.32 -5.31
N LEU A 183 -17.06 -23.93 -5.94
CA LEU A 183 -17.38 -22.53 -6.21
C LEU A 183 -17.38 -21.72 -4.90
N VAL A 184 -18.11 -22.18 -3.89
CA VAL A 184 -18.14 -21.54 -2.56
C VAL A 184 -16.75 -21.46 -1.94
N GLY A 185 -15.97 -22.54 -1.97
CA GLY A 185 -14.61 -22.58 -1.41
C GLY A 185 -13.65 -21.59 -2.09
N VAL A 186 -13.65 -21.54 -3.43
CA VAL A 186 -12.84 -20.55 -4.17
C VAL A 186 -13.28 -19.13 -3.88
N ASN A 187 -14.58 -18.89 -3.78
CA ASN A 187 -15.15 -17.59 -3.47
C ASN A 187 -14.83 -17.12 -2.04
N LEU A 188 -14.70 -18.04 -1.09
CA LEU A 188 -14.24 -17.76 0.26
C LEU A 188 -12.82 -17.19 0.24
N VAL A 189 -11.90 -17.87 -0.47
CA VAL A 189 -10.51 -17.43 -0.63
C VAL A 189 -10.45 -16.09 -1.35
N MET A 190 -11.19 -15.93 -2.46
CA MET A 190 -11.22 -14.69 -3.23
C MET A 190 -11.71 -13.50 -2.40
N THR A 191 -12.79 -13.68 -1.63
CA THR A 191 -13.34 -12.64 -0.74
C THR A 191 -12.39 -12.30 0.40
N SER A 192 -11.66 -13.30 0.93
CA SER A 192 -10.64 -13.09 1.95
C SER A 192 -9.43 -12.29 1.46
N LEU A 193 -9.26 -12.08 0.14
CA LEU A 193 -8.17 -11.29 -0.42
C LEU A 193 -8.57 -9.83 -0.69
N HIS A 194 -9.83 -9.58 -1.09
CA HIS A 194 -10.26 -8.23 -1.45
C HIS A 194 -11.79 -8.06 -1.48
N TYR A 195 -12.26 -6.89 -1.02
CA TYR A 195 -13.67 -6.48 -1.01
C TYR A 195 -14.34 -6.32 -2.39
N VAL A 196 -13.58 -6.25 -3.50
CA VAL A 196 -14.18 -6.24 -4.85
C VAL A 196 -14.96 -7.53 -5.13
N SER A 197 -14.62 -8.60 -4.39
CA SER A 197 -15.33 -9.87 -4.41
C SER A 197 -16.80 -9.74 -4.01
N PHE A 198 -17.20 -8.73 -3.23
CA PHE A 198 -18.62 -8.52 -2.91
C PHE A 198 -19.45 -8.27 -4.18
N MET A 199 -18.91 -7.46 -5.08
CA MET A 199 -19.53 -7.19 -6.38
C MET A 199 -19.49 -8.42 -7.29
N ILE A 200 -18.38 -9.18 -7.27
CA ILE A 200 -18.28 -10.45 -8.01
C ILE A 200 -19.34 -11.45 -7.50
N LEU A 201 -19.48 -11.61 -6.19
CA LEU A 201 -20.46 -12.49 -5.56
C LEU A 201 -21.90 -12.09 -5.92
N ALA A 202 -22.21 -10.80 -5.96
CA ALA A 202 -23.51 -10.28 -6.38
C ALA A 202 -23.79 -10.60 -7.87
N SER A 203 -22.81 -10.37 -8.75
CA SER A 203 -22.92 -10.73 -10.17
C SER A 203 -23.05 -12.23 -10.38
N GLN A 204 -22.31 -13.04 -9.62
CA GLN A 204 -22.43 -14.49 -9.65
C GLN A 204 -23.77 -14.97 -9.11
N PHE A 205 -24.35 -14.31 -8.10
CA PHE A 205 -25.69 -14.64 -7.62
C PHE A 205 -26.74 -14.45 -8.73
N ALA A 206 -26.67 -13.34 -9.48
CA ALA A 206 -27.52 -13.13 -10.65
C ALA A 206 -27.31 -14.23 -11.70
N ALA A 207 -26.07 -14.63 -11.95
CA ALA A 207 -25.75 -15.74 -12.85
C ALA A 207 -26.34 -17.07 -12.36
N VAL A 208 -26.17 -17.41 -11.08
CA VAL A 208 -26.73 -18.61 -10.42
C VAL A 208 -28.24 -18.67 -10.63
N LEU A 209 -28.96 -17.57 -10.37
CA LEU A 209 -30.41 -17.51 -10.59
C LEU A 209 -30.81 -17.73 -12.06
N TRP A 210 -29.96 -17.33 -13.01
CA TRP A 210 -30.25 -17.41 -14.45
C TRP A 210 -29.86 -18.76 -15.08
N ILE A 211 -28.82 -19.42 -14.58
CA ILE A 211 -28.27 -20.66 -15.15
C ILE A 211 -28.56 -21.91 -14.31
N ALA A 212 -29.21 -21.76 -13.15
CA ALA A 212 -29.48 -22.87 -12.24
C ALA A 212 -30.08 -24.09 -12.96
N PRO A 213 -29.50 -25.29 -12.79
CA PRO A 213 -29.99 -26.49 -13.45
C PRO A 213 -31.37 -26.85 -12.92
N ARG A 214 -32.35 -27.03 -13.82
CA ARG A 214 -33.72 -27.38 -13.43
C ARG A 214 -33.81 -28.88 -13.16
N ARG A 215 -34.30 -29.28 -11.97
CA ARG A 215 -34.57 -30.68 -11.59
C ARG A 215 -36.09 -30.90 -11.60
N GLY A 216 -36.59 -31.76 -12.50
CA GLY A 216 -38.04 -31.99 -12.65
C GLY A 216 -38.83 -30.71 -12.97
N GLY A 217 -38.27 -29.81 -13.79
CA GLY A 217 -38.86 -28.51 -14.13
C GLY A 217 -38.76 -27.44 -13.03
N ARG A 218 -38.37 -27.79 -11.81
CA ARG A 218 -38.27 -26.89 -10.65
C ARG A 218 -36.87 -26.31 -10.47
N ARG A 219 -36.80 -25.12 -9.87
CA ARG A 219 -35.53 -24.48 -9.48
C ARG A 219 -34.90 -25.21 -8.28
N PRO A 220 -33.56 -25.35 -8.23
CA PRO A 220 -32.87 -26.02 -7.14
C PRO A 220 -32.65 -25.06 -5.96
N TRP A 221 -33.72 -24.66 -5.28
CA TRP A 221 -33.65 -23.73 -4.14
C TRP A 221 -32.64 -24.12 -3.05
N PRO A 222 -32.44 -25.41 -2.69
CA PRO A 222 -31.40 -25.79 -1.72
C PRO A 222 -29.97 -25.45 -2.19
N ASP A 223 -29.69 -25.61 -3.48
CA ASP A 223 -28.37 -25.30 -4.05
C ASP A 223 -28.18 -23.77 -4.13
N ILE A 224 -29.22 -23.01 -4.45
CA ILE A 224 -29.20 -21.54 -4.40
C ILE A 224 -29.00 -21.05 -2.96
N GLY A 225 -29.68 -21.67 -1.99
CA GLY A 225 -29.53 -21.38 -0.57
C GLY A 225 -28.12 -21.68 -0.07
N LEU A 226 -27.51 -22.78 -0.52
CA LEU A 226 -26.11 -23.11 -0.21
C LEU A 226 -25.13 -22.08 -0.78
N TYR A 227 -25.34 -21.63 -2.03
CA TYR A 227 -24.53 -20.56 -2.60
C TYR A 227 -24.65 -19.26 -1.79
N LEU A 228 -25.88 -18.88 -1.41
CA LEU A 228 -26.15 -17.67 -0.65
C LEU A 228 -25.52 -17.75 0.75
N ALA A 229 -25.67 -18.88 1.44
CA ALA A 229 -25.05 -19.12 2.74
C ALA A 229 -23.52 -19.08 2.65
N GLY A 230 -22.93 -19.69 1.61
CA GLY A 230 -21.49 -19.61 1.35
C GLY A 230 -21.00 -18.20 1.07
N SER A 231 -21.78 -17.41 0.32
CA SER A 231 -21.48 -15.99 0.05
C SER A 231 -21.58 -15.15 1.32
N ALA A 232 -22.61 -15.38 2.14
CA ALA A 232 -22.80 -14.71 3.43
C ALA A 232 -21.67 -15.06 4.42
N LEU A 233 -21.22 -16.32 4.45
CA LEU A 233 -20.04 -16.72 5.22
C LEU A 233 -18.79 -15.98 4.74
N ALA A 234 -18.56 -15.92 3.42
CA ALA A 234 -17.40 -15.25 2.86
C ALA A 234 -17.36 -13.75 3.21
N VAL A 235 -18.50 -13.07 3.11
CA VAL A 235 -18.63 -11.67 3.55
C VAL A 235 -18.46 -11.57 5.07
N GLY A 236 -19.10 -12.44 5.85
CA GLY A 236 -19.06 -12.44 7.31
C GLY A 236 -17.64 -12.59 7.88
N LEU A 237 -16.77 -13.40 7.26
CA LEU A 237 -15.38 -13.56 7.69
C LEU A 237 -14.54 -12.28 7.56
N VAL A 238 -14.89 -11.40 6.60
CA VAL A 238 -14.15 -10.15 6.37
C VAL A 238 -14.92 -8.91 6.84
N ALA A 239 -16.18 -9.07 7.26
CA ALA A 239 -17.06 -7.98 7.68
C ALA A 239 -16.51 -7.14 8.83
N PRO A 240 -15.88 -7.71 9.89
CA PRO A 240 -15.30 -6.90 10.96
C PRO A 240 -14.29 -5.87 10.46
N PHE A 241 -13.39 -6.28 9.54
CA PHE A 241 -12.36 -5.41 8.94
C PHE A 241 -12.97 -4.38 7.97
N PHE A 242 -14.00 -4.78 7.23
CA PHE A 242 -14.71 -3.87 6.34
C PHE A 242 -15.50 -2.80 7.12
N ILE A 243 -16.17 -3.19 8.20
CA ILE A 243 -16.95 -2.29 9.06
C ILE A 243 -16.03 -1.34 9.82
N SER A 244 -14.91 -1.81 10.38
CA SER A 244 -13.94 -0.93 11.05
C SER A 244 -13.45 0.17 10.12
N ARG A 245 -13.18 -0.17 8.85
CA ARG A 245 -12.84 0.83 7.84
C ARG A 245 -13.99 1.78 7.56
N LEU A 246 -15.21 1.27 7.34
CA LEU A 246 -16.38 2.09 7.03
C LEU A 246 -16.66 3.13 8.13
N LEU A 247 -16.47 2.76 9.40
CA LEU A 247 -16.67 3.65 10.56
C LEU A 247 -15.61 4.75 10.67
N ARG A 248 -14.37 4.48 10.23
CA ARG A 248 -13.24 5.44 10.26
C ARG A 248 -13.18 6.35 9.04
N THR A 249 -13.93 6.04 7.99
CA THR A 249 -13.88 6.79 6.73
C THR A 249 -14.80 8.02 6.81
N HIS A 250 -14.23 9.23 6.74
CA HIS A 250 -14.99 10.48 6.87
C HIS A 250 -15.95 10.71 5.68
N ARG A 251 -17.26 10.59 5.89
CA ARG A 251 -18.34 10.70 4.88
C ARG A 251 -18.28 11.92 3.93
N GLY A 252 -17.56 13.00 4.29
CA GLY A 252 -17.45 14.23 3.50
C GLY A 252 -16.68 14.12 2.16
N GLN A 253 -15.88 13.07 1.95
CA GLN A 253 -15.12 12.88 0.70
C GLN A 253 -15.89 12.13 -0.41
N PHE A 254 -17.11 11.61 -0.13
CA PHE A 254 -17.70 10.51 -0.90
C PHE A 254 -18.89 10.87 -1.81
N MET A 255 -19.36 12.11 -1.82
CA MET A 255 -20.67 12.46 -2.42
C MET A 255 -20.69 13.77 -3.24
N GLY A 256 -19.52 14.30 -3.63
CA GLY A 256 -19.42 15.59 -4.32
C GLY A 256 -19.78 15.60 -5.82
N TYR A 257 -19.84 14.43 -6.48
CA TYR A 257 -20.00 14.34 -7.94
C TYR A 257 -21.46 14.21 -8.41
N SER A 258 -21.75 14.84 -9.53
CA SER A 258 -22.95 14.55 -10.32
C SER A 258 -22.91 13.12 -10.89
N TYR A 259 -24.08 12.57 -11.23
CA TYR A 259 -24.13 11.26 -11.91
C TYR A 259 -23.46 11.28 -13.29
N LEU A 260 -23.43 12.45 -13.95
CA LEU A 260 -22.80 12.61 -15.26
C LEU A 260 -21.27 12.49 -15.15
N GLU A 261 -20.67 13.17 -14.17
CA GLU A 261 -19.23 13.05 -13.89
C GLU A 261 -18.87 11.63 -13.48
N ALA A 262 -19.66 11.02 -12.59
CA ALA A 262 -19.47 9.63 -12.19
C ALA A 262 -19.52 8.66 -13.40
N ALA A 263 -20.45 8.88 -14.33
CA ALA A 263 -20.56 8.07 -15.55
C ALA A 263 -19.36 8.27 -16.49
N GLY A 264 -18.94 9.50 -16.75
CA GLY A 264 -17.78 9.81 -17.59
C GLY A 264 -16.49 9.19 -17.04
N ASN A 265 -16.29 9.32 -15.74
CA ASN A 265 -15.17 8.73 -15.01
C ASN A 265 -15.18 7.20 -15.04
N MET A 266 -16.34 6.58 -14.84
CA MET A 266 -16.49 5.13 -14.92
C MET A 266 -16.18 4.61 -16.34
N LEU A 267 -16.64 5.32 -17.38
CA LEU A 267 -16.31 5.00 -18.77
C LEU A 267 -14.80 5.07 -19.02
N ALA A 268 -14.11 6.08 -18.47
CA ALA A 268 -12.66 6.18 -18.56
C ALA A 268 -11.97 4.98 -17.90
N LYS A 269 -12.37 4.58 -16.68
CA LYS A 269 -11.80 3.42 -15.98
C LYS A 269 -12.07 2.07 -16.66
N VAL A 270 -13.26 1.88 -17.22
CA VAL A 270 -13.54 0.71 -18.06
C VAL A 270 -12.69 0.75 -19.33
N GLY A 271 -12.49 1.93 -19.93
CA GLY A 271 -11.54 2.14 -21.02
C GLY A 271 -10.10 1.76 -20.65
N GLU A 272 -9.61 2.21 -19.50
CA GLU A 272 -8.29 1.83 -18.94
C GLU A 272 -8.21 0.31 -18.66
N THR A 273 -9.33 -0.34 -18.32
CA THR A 273 -9.35 -1.80 -18.13
C THR A 273 -9.05 -2.55 -19.43
N LEU A 274 -9.55 -2.03 -20.54
CA LEU A 274 -9.33 -2.57 -21.88
C LEU A 274 -7.97 -2.16 -22.44
N TRP A 275 -7.55 -0.93 -22.14
CA TRP A 275 -6.28 -0.38 -22.57
C TRP A 275 -5.72 0.60 -21.52
N PHE A 276 -4.87 0.08 -20.65
CA PHE A 276 -4.36 0.72 -19.42
C PHE A 276 -3.71 2.09 -19.60
N PHE A 277 -3.19 2.38 -20.80
CA PHE A 277 -2.43 3.61 -20.99
C PHE A 277 -3.34 4.83 -21.09
N PRO A 278 -3.12 5.85 -20.24
CA PRO A 278 -3.86 7.10 -20.32
C PRO A 278 -3.63 7.77 -21.68
N HIS A 279 -4.62 8.53 -22.14
CA HIS A 279 -4.62 9.28 -23.41
C HIS A 279 -4.51 8.44 -24.70
N GLN A 280 -4.56 7.11 -24.61
CA GLN A 280 -4.64 6.22 -25.77
C GLN A 280 -6.07 5.77 -26.08
N TRP A 281 -6.98 6.74 -26.10
CA TRP A 281 -8.41 6.48 -26.29
C TRP A 281 -8.75 5.74 -27.59
N PRO A 282 -8.04 5.88 -28.74
CA PRO A 282 -8.39 5.13 -29.95
C PRO A 282 -8.20 3.61 -29.77
N ALA A 283 -7.13 3.20 -29.07
CA ALA A 283 -6.90 1.80 -28.76
C ALA A 283 -7.92 1.28 -27.74
N ALA A 284 -8.21 2.06 -26.70
CA ALA A 284 -9.26 1.73 -25.73
C ALA A 284 -10.61 1.52 -26.42
N VAL A 285 -11.00 2.42 -27.33
CA VAL A 285 -12.24 2.31 -28.13
C VAL A 285 -12.21 1.09 -29.05
N PHE A 286 -11.09 0.83 -29.73
CA PHE A 286 -10.96 -0.36 -30.59
C PHE A 286 -11.21 -1.65 -29.83
N PHE A 287 -10.54 -1.85 -28.68
CA PHE A 287 -10.75 -3.03 -27.85
C PHE A 287 -12.15 -3.06 -27.21
N ALA A 288 -12.70 -1.90 -26.83
CA ALA A 288 -14.07 -1.80 -26.33
C ALA A 288 -15.09 -2.27 -27.36
N LEU A 289 -14.97 -1.85 -28.63
CA LEU A 289 -15.87 -2.28 -29.70
C LEU A 289 -15.82 -3.79 -29.91
N ILE A 290 -14.63 -4.40 -29.90
CA ILE A 290 -14.49 -5.86 -30.02
C ILE A 290 -15.14 -6.57 -28.83
N VAL A 291 -14.90 -6.10 -27.60
CA VAL A 291 -15.52 -6.68 -26.40
C VAL A 291 -17.04 -6.50 -26.42
N LEU A 292 -17.55 -5.34 -26.82
CA LEU A 292 -18.99 -5.08 -26.96
C LEU A 292 -19.65 -6.02 -27.98
N VAL A 293 -19.03 -6.21 -29.15
CA VAL A 293 -19.47 -7.22 -30.11
C VAL A 293 -19.46 -8.60 -29.44
N GLY A 294 -18.40 -8.94 -28.71
CA GLY A 294 -18.28 -10.17 -27.95
C GLY A 294 -19.42 -10.40 -26.94
N LEU A 295 -19.82 -9.36 -26.21
CA LEU A 295 -20.93 -9.38 -25.26
C LEU A 295 -22.28 -9.57 -25.98
N VAL A 296 -22.49 -8.89 -27.11
CA VAL A 296 -23.69 -9.09 -27.94
C VAL A 296 -23.75 -10.53 -28.47
N LEU A 297 -22.62 -11.06 -28.92
CA LEU A 297 -22.49 -12.44 -29.36
C LEU A 297 -22.76 -13.42 -28.21
N ALA A 298 -22.24 -13.15 -27.01
CA ALA A 298 -22.51 -13.93 -25.80
C ALA A 298 -24.01 -13.96 -25.45
N ALA A 299 -24.69 -12.81 -25.55
CA ALA A 299 -26.14 -12.72 -25.38
C ALA A 299 -26.90 -13.58 -26.40
N ARG A 300 -26.44 -13.60 -27.66
CA ARG A 300 -27.04 -14.37 -28.75
C ARG A 300 -26.80 -15.87 -28.65
N LEU A 301 -25.70 -16.33 -28.02
CA LEU A 301 -25.42 -17.76 -27.85
C LEU A 301 -26.46 -18.50 -27.01
N ARG A 302 -27.26 -17.78 -26.19
CA ARG A 302 -28.26 -18.33 -25.25
C ARG A 302 -27.74 -19.45 -24.33
N SER A 303 -26.42 -19.62 -24.24
CA SER A 303 -25.73 -20.63 -23.45
C SER A 303 -25.45 -20.14 -22.03
N ASN A 304 -25.17 -21.07 -21.10
CA ASN A 304 -24.77 -20.72 -19.73
C ASN A 304 -23.50 -19.85 -19.73
N LEU A 305 -22.56 -20.12 -20.64
CA LEU A 305 -21.37 -19.28 -20.84
C LEU A 305 -21.74 -17.82 -21.10
N GLY A 306 -22.62 -17.60 -22.08
CA GLY A 306 -23.01 -16.24 -22.48
C GLY A 306 -23.67 -15.47 -21.35
N ARG A 307 -24.55 -16.13 -20.58
CA ARG A 307 -25.22 -15.54 -19.40
C ARG A 307 -24.23 -15.18 -18.31
N VAL A 308 -23.28 -16.06 -18.00
CA VAL A 308 -22.24 -15.80 -16.99
C VAL A 308 -21.33 -14.64 -17.41
N VAL A 309 -20.88 -14.61 -18.68
CA VAL A 309 -20.08 -13.51 -19.22
C VAL A 309 -20.82 -12.17 -19.12
N LEU A 310 -22.13 -12.14 -19.41
CA LEU A 310 -22.94 -10.93 -19.25
C LEU A 310 -23.07 -10.50 -17.77
N CYS A 311 -23.40 -11.43 -16.87
CA CYS A 311 -23.52 -11.11 -15.45
C CYS A 311 -22.20 -10.58 -14.87
N LEU A 312 -21.07 -11.18 -15.22
CA LEU A 312 -19.75 -10.76 -14.73
C LEU A 312 -19.18 -9.54 -15.45
N GLY A 313 -19.51 -9.32 -16.72
CA GLY A 313 -19.00 -8.20 -17.52
C GLY A 313 -19.82 -6.92 -17.43
N VAL A 314 -21.13 -7.02 -17.18
CA VAL A 314 -22.07 -5.87 -17.23
C VAL A 314 -22.52 -5.43 -15.85
N LEU A 315 -22.96 -6.34 -14.98
CA LEU A 315 -23.53 -5.96 -13.67
C LEU A 315 -22.54 -5.20 -12.76
N PRO A 316 -21.24 -5.55 -12.70
CA PRO A 316 -20.27 -4.78 -11.93
C PRO A 316 -20.17 -3.33 -12.39
N VAL A 317 -20.21 -3.10 -13.71
CA VAL A 317 -20.15 -1.76 -14.30
C VAL A 317 -21.39 -0.96 -13.94
N VAL A 318 -22.57 -1.59 -14.01
CA VAL A 318 -23.84 -0.98 -13.62
C VAL A 318 -23.85 -0.64 -12.13
N PHE A 319 -23.38 -1.54 -11.26
CA PHE A 319 -23.32 -1.33 -9.81
C PHE A 319 -22.42 -0.14 -9.45
N LEU A 320 -21.23 -0.06 -10.02
CA LEU A 320 -20.28 1.04 -9.79
C LEU A 320 -20.85 2.39 -10.27
N GLY A 321 -21.48 2.40 -11.45
CA GLY A 321 -22.16 3.60 -11.95
C GLY A 321 -23.33 4.05 -11.06
N ALA A 322 -24.13 3.11 -10.56
CA ALA A 322 -25.29 3.41 -9.72
C ALA A 322 -24.91 3.90 -8.32
N THR A 323 -23.82 3.39 -7.75
CA THR A 323 -23.37 3.72 -6.39
C THR A 323 -22.52 4.98 -6.32
N LYS A 324 -22.14 5.56 -7.48
CA LYS A 324 -21.14 6.65 -7.58
C LYS A 324 -19.86 6.33 -6.79
N TYR A 325 -19.51 5.05 -6.70
CA TYR A 325 -18.50 4.59 -5.75
C TYR A 325 -17.16 5.30 -5.99
N ASP A 326 -16.54 5.72 -4.89
CA ASP A 326 -15.47 6.71 -4.82
C ASP A 326 -14.37 6.56 -5.87
N TYR A 327 -14.33 7.57 -6.73
CA TYR A 327 -13.46 7.71 -7.89
C TYR A 327 -11.98 7.93 -7.53
N TYR A 328 -11.66 8.47 -6.35
CA TYR A 328 -10.27 8.72 -5.95
C TYR A 328 -9.60 7.51 -5.28
N ALA A 329 -10.35 6.68 -4.57
CA ALA A 329 -9.85 5.42 -4.00
C ALA A 329 -9.94 4.22 -4.99
N PHE A 330 -10.82 4.29 -6.00
CA PHE A 330 -11.07 3.18 -6.93
C PHE A 330 -10.29 3.29 -8.24
N ASN A 331 -9.04 2.82 -8.19
CA ASN A 331 -8.16 2.73 -9.35
C ASN A 331 -8.48 1.59 -10.34
N VAL A 332 -7.99 1.67 -11.58
CA VAL A 332 -8.25 0.69 -12.66
C VAL A 332 -7.87 -0.75 -12.31
N TRP A 333 -6.85 -0.98 -11.50
CA TRP A 333 -6.47 -2.33 -11.10
C TRP A 333 -7.52 -3.03 -10.23
N HIS A 334 -8.41 -2.28 -9.57
CA HIS A 334 -9.58 -2.85 -8.92
C HIS A 334 -10.58 -3.47 -9.91
N LEU A 335 -10.56 -3.02 -11.17
CA LEU A 335 -11.36 -3.58 -12.27
C LEU A 335 -10.68 -4.75 -12.99
N SER A 336 -9.49 -5.19 -12.54
CA SER A 336 -8.76 -6.31 -13.16
C SER A 336 -9.58 -7.61 -13.25
N PHE A 337 -10.56 -7.83 -12.36
CA PHE A 337 -11.46 -8.98 -12.45
C PHE A 337 -12.31 -8.97 -13.75
N LEU A 338 -12.57 -7.80 -14.36
CA LEU A 338 -13.26 -7.69 -15.65
C LEU A 338 -12.44 -8.27 -16.81
N LEU A 339 -11.11 -8.44 -16.65
CA LEU A 339 -10.28 -9.12 -17.64
C LEU A 339 -10.80 -10.53 -17.95
N VAL A 340 -11.45 -11.20 -17.00
CA VAL A 340 -12.01 -12.55 -17.22
C VAL A 340 -13.17 -12.52 -18.24
N PRO A 341 -14.32 -11.87 -17.98
CA PRO A 341 -15.41 -11.81 -18.95
C PRO A 341 -15.01 -11.07 -20.23
N PHE A 342 -14.14 -10.05 -20.16
CA PHE A 342 -13.68 -9.31 -21.35
C PHE A 342 -12.79 -10.15 -22.25
N SER A 343 -11.89 -10.98 -21.71
CA SER A 343 -11.08 -11.89 -22.53
C SER A 343 -11.96 -12.92 -23.26
N MET A 344 -12.99 -13.45 -22.58
CA MET A 344 -13.93 -14.40 -23.18
C MET A 344 -14.79 -13.75 -24.27
N ALA A 345 -15.31 -12.55 -24.01
CA ALA A 345 -16.05 -11.76 -25.00
C ALA A 345 -15.17 -11.39 -26.20
N PHE A 346 -13.96 -10.91 -25.95
CA PHE A 346 -12.96 -10.63 -26.99
C PHE A 346 -12.71 -11.86 -27.85
N GLY A 347 -12.48 -13.02 -27.24
CA GLY A 347 -12.27 -14.29 -27.95
C GLY A 347 -13.44 -14.66 -28.87
N LEU A 348 -14.68 -14.51 -28.41
CA LEU A 348 -15.89 -14.76 -29.22
C LEU A 348 -15.99 -13.85 -30.45
N ALA A 349 -15.67 -12.56 -30.28
CA ALA A 349 -15.72 -11.58 -31.36
C ALA A 349 -14.56 -11.77 -32.35
N ALA A 350 -13.32 -11.88 -31.85
CA ALA A 350 -12.11 -12.03 -32.63
C ALA A 350 -12.14 -13.32 -33.47
N ALA A 351 -12.63 -14.43 -32.93
CA ALA A 351 -12.79 -15.67 -33.68
C ALA A 351 -13.76 -15.51 -34.86
N ARG A 352 -14.90 -14.83 -34.65
CA ARG A 352 -15.86 -14.55 -35.74
C ARG A 352 -15.31 -13.57 -36.77
N LEU A 353 -14.58 -12.56 -36.34
CA LEU A 353 -13.96 -11.58 -37.23
C LEU A 353 -12.86 -12.23 -38.09
N SER A 354 -11.96 -13.00 -37.46
CA SER A 354 -10.89 -13.74 -38.13
C SER A 354 -11.45 -14.69 -39.19
N ALA A 355 -12.52 -15.42 -38.88
CA ALA A 355 -13.15 -16.32 -39.84
C ALA A 355 -13.77 -15.60 -41.06
N ARG A 356 -14.09 -14.31 -40.94
CA ARG A 356 -14.66 -13.51 -42.04
C ARG A 356 -13.60 -12.77 -42.86
N VAL A 357 -12.63 -12.16 -42.18
CA VAL A 357 -11.66 -11.24 -42.80
C VAL A 357 -10.39 -11.98 -43.23
N ALA A 358 -10.03 -13.05 -42.51
CA ALA A 358 -8.81 -13.82 -42.74
C ALA A 358 -9.14 -15.32 -42.77
N ALA A 359 -10.16 -15.71 -43.54
CA ALA A 359 -10.66 -17.09 -43.60
C ALA A 359 -9.58 -18.12 -43.99
N GLN A 360 -8.56 -17.69 -44.73
CA GLN A 360 -7.42 -18.50 -45.15
C GLN A 360 -6.34 -18.66 -44.06
N VAL A 361 -6.35 -17.80 -43.03
CA VAL A 361 -5.40 -17.85 -41.93
C VAL A 361 -5.99 -18.69 -40.80
N PRO A 362 -5.32 -19.77 -40.36
CA PRO A 362 -5.78 -20.54 -39.22
C PRO A 362 -5.89 -19.64 -37.99
N ALA A 363 -6.99 -19.76 -37.23
CA ALA A 363 -7.21 -18.96 -36.02
C ALA A 363 -6.04 -19.06 -35.03
N ALA A 364 -5.33 -20.19 -35.01
CA ALA A 364 -4.14 -20.39 -34.21
C ALA A 364 -2.97 -19.48 -34.63
N ALA A 365 -2.72 -19.33 -35.93
CA ALA A 365 -1.71 -18.40 -36.43
C ALA A 365 -2.11 -16.94 -36.14
N ALA A 366 -3.36 -16.58 -36.37
CA ALA A 366 -3.87 -15.22 -36.08
C ALA A 366 -3.77 -14.86 -34.58
N ALA A 367 -4.11 -15.80 -33.69
CA ALA A 367 -3.97 -15.61 -32.24
C ALA A 367 -2.51 -15.50 -31.81
N LEU A 368 -1.60 -16.28 -32.41
CA LEU A 368 -0.17 -16.17 -32.15
C LEU A 368 0.37 -14.79 -32.58
N VAL A 369 0.01 -14.33 -33.78
CA VAL A 369 0.38 -13.00 -34.29
C VAL A 369 -0.14 -11.88 -33.37
N LEU A 370 -1.37 -12.01 -32.87
CA LEU A 370 -1.91 -11.05 -31.89
C LEU A 370 -1.06 -11.03 -30.62
N ALA A 371 -0.74 -12.19 -30.04
CA ALA A 371 0.03 -12.28 -28.80
C ALA A 371 1.46 -11.76 -28.97
N THR A 372 2.16 -12.16 -30.04
CA THR A 372 3.53 -11.71 -30.32
C THR A 372 3.59 -10.24 -30.73
N GLY A 373 2.63 -9.76 -31.50
CA GLY A 373 2.53 -8.35 -31.89
C GLY A 373 2.29 -7.44 -30.71
N LEU A 374 1.34 -7.77 -29.83
CA LEU A 374 1.12 -7.04 -28.58
C LEU A 374 2.32 -7.15 -27.64
N GLY A 375 2.95 -8.33 -27.55
CA GLY A 375 4.16 -8.53 -26.76
C GLY A 375 5.35 -7.69 -27.24
N ALA A 376 5.57 -7.63 -28.55
CA ALA A 376 6.59 -6.77 -29.16
C ALA A 376 6.28 -5.29 -28.92
N TRP A 377 5.01 -4.89 -28.99
CA TRP A 377 4.58 -3.53 -28.65
C TRP A 377 4.84 -3.18 -27.17
N MET A 378 4.65 -4.15 -26.26
CA MET A 378 5.00 -4.02 -24.84
C MET A 378 6.50 -3.87 -24.59
N LEU A 379 7.31 -4.67 -25.28
CA LEU A 379 8.77 -4.71 -25.07
C LEU A 379 9.54 -3.65 -25.85
N GLY A 380 8.93 -3.05 -26.87
CA GLY A 380 9.52 -1.97 -27.65
C GLY A 380 8.97 -0.61 -27.19
N PRO A 381 7.95 -0.05 -27.87
CA PRO A 381 7.42 1.29 -27.56
C PRO A 381 6.93 1.52 -26.12
N ARG A 382 6.68 0.45 -25.36
CA ARG A 382 6.18 0.52 -23.97
C ARG A 382 7.14 -0.06 -22.93
N TYR A 383 8.41 -0.24 -23.30
CA TYR A 383 9.42 -0.78 -22.40
C TYR A 383 9.51 0.03 -21.09
N ASP A 384 9.65 1.35 -21.20
CA ASP A 384 9.83 2.25 -20.05
C ASP A 384 8.62 2.29 -19.12
N ALA A 385 7.46 1.89 -19.61
CA ALA A 385 6.25 1.82 -18.82
C ALA A 385 6.18 0.55 -17.95
N PHE A 386 7.00 -0.48 -18.14
CA PHE A 386 6.84 -1.75 -17.41
C PHE A 386 8.14 -2.43 -16.97
N TYR A 387 9.27 -2.09 -17.59
CA TYR A 387 10.50 -2.88 -17.49
C TYR A 387 11.75 -2.05 -17.18
N ALA A 388 11.65 -0.71 -17.21
CA ALA A 388 12.78 0.17 -16.92
C ALA A 388 12.99 0.37 -15.40
N PRO A 389 14.21 0.69 -14.95
CA PRO A 389 14.50 0.92 -13.53
C PRO A 389 13.73 2.11 -12.93
N ASP A 390 13.50 3.13 -13.75
CA ASP A 390 12.80 4.38 -13.45
C ASP A 390 11.31 4.35 -13.84
N THR A 391 10.78 3.17 -14.17
CA THR A 391 9.38 2.97 -14.47
C THR A 391 8.51 3.53 -13.33
N ALA A 392 7.81 4.62 -13.63
CA ALA A 392 6.80 5.23 -12.77
C ALA A 392 5.43 5.01 -13.41
N ILE A 393 4.90 3.77 -13.34
CA ILE A 393 3.55 3.47 -13.84
C ILE A 393 2.50 4.39 -13.20
N LEU A 394 2.79 4.89 -12.00
CA LEU A 394 2.00 5.87 -11.26
C LEU A 394 2.96 6.89 -10.61
N PRO A 395 3.07 8.12 -11.12
CA PRO A 395 4.15 9.05 -10.78
C PRO A 395 3.95 9.82 -9.45
N PHE A 396 3.08 9.33 -8.55
CA PHE A 396 2.65 10.12 -7.39
C PHE A 396 3.64 10.09 -6.20
N PHE A 397 4.63 9.19 -6.20
CA PHE A 397 5.53 9.00 -5.04
C PHE A 397 6.97 8.73 -5.47
N THR A 398 7.91 9.04 -4.58
CA THR A 398 9.34 8.82 -4.79
C THR A 398 9.65 7.33 -4.86
N LEU A 399 10.34 6.91 -5.91
CA LEU A 399 10.76 5.50 -6.03
C LEU A 399 11.87 5.17 -5.04
N SER A 400 11.55 4.34 -4.05
CA SER A 400 12.45 4.03 -2.93
C SER A 400 13.70 3.26 -3.34
N LYS A 401 13.64 2.43 -4.40
CA LYS A 401 14.79 1.63 -4.86
C LYS A 401 15.91 2.50 -5.46
N PRO A 402 15.63 3.41 -6.43
CA PRO A 402 16.59 4.42 -6.86
C PRO A 402 17.04 5.34 -5.72
N LEU A 403 16.14 5.76 -4.83
CA LEU A 403 16.50 6.62 -3.71
C LEU A 403 17.56 5.94 -2.83
N ALA A 404 17.36 4.69 -2.43
CA ALA A 404 18.31 3.94 -1.60
C ALA A 404 19.68 3.72 -2.27
N ARG A 405 19.74 3.67 -3.62
CA ARG A 405 21.00 3.57 -4.36
C ARG A 405 21.75 4.88 -4.46
N ASN A 406 21.03 5.98 -4.69
CA ASN A 406 21.64 7.26 -5.04
C ASN A 406 21.78 8.24 -3.86
N LEU A 407 21.07 8.01 -2.76
CA LEU A 407 21.13 8.86 -1.58
C LEU A 407 22.43 8.71 -0.75
N PRO A 408 23.01 7.51 -0.53
CA PRO A 408 24.16 7.32 0.38
C PRO A 408 25.36 8.27 0.17
N PRO A 409 25.77 8.60 -1.08
CA PRO A 409 26.85 9.57 -1.32
C PRO A 409 26.53 11.00 -0.87
N LEU A 410 25.24 11.37 -0.82
CA LEU A 410 24.77 12.74 -0.55
C LEU A 410 24.53 12.99 0.94
N ILE A 411 24.26 11.93 1.72
CA ILE A 411 23.83 12.07 3.12
C ILE A 411 24.96 12.33 4.13
N GLY A 412 26.24 12.36 3.73
CA GLY A 412 27.42 12.72 4.56
C GLY A 412 27.61 11.94 5.88
N GLN A 413 28.82 11.85 6.41
CA GLN A 413 29.05 11.12 7.69
C GLN A 413 28.80 11.99 8.94
N ASP A 414 28.49 13.27 8.75
CA ASP A 414 28.38 14.31 9.77
C ASP A 414 26.95 14.88 9.88
N GLY A 415 26.41 14.99 11.09
CA GLY A 415 25.13 15.69 11.35
C GLY A 415 23.86 14.86 11.14
N ALA A 416 22.73 15.54 10.91
CA ALA A 416 21.40 14.94 10.89
C ALA A 416 20.79 14.86 9.48
N VAL A 417 19.91 13.88 9.28
CA VAL A 417 19.16 13.60 8.05
C VAL A 417 17.67 13.50 8.40
N VAL A 418 16.87 14.36 7.76
CA VAL A 418 15.42 14.47 7.94
C VAL A 418 14.74 14.23 6.60
N PHE A 419 13.74 13.34 6.55
CA PHE A 419 12.98 13.07 5.33
C PHE A 419 11.72 13.93 5.28
N CYS A 420 11.19 14.15 4.07
CA CYS A 420 9.94 14.88 3.86
C CYS A 420 8.69 14.19 4.41
N ASP A 421 8.75 12.88 4.64
CA ASP A 421 7.68 12.09 5.25
C ASP A 421 8.21 10.71 5.71
N MET A 422 7.46 10.06 6.59
CA MET A 422 7.84 8.74 7.14
C MET A 422 7.70 7.60 6.13
N CYS A 423 6.88 7.75 5.09
CA CYS A 423 6.73 6.72 4.07
C CYS A 423 7.99 6.61 3.20
N THR A 424 8.53 7.74 2.76
CA THR A 424 9.78 7.83 2.00
C THR A 424 10.96 7.29 2.81
N LEU A 425 11.04 7.63 4.11
CA LEU A 425 12.04 7.08 5.03
C LEU A 425 11.94 5.56 5.14
N ASN A 426 10.74 5.04 5.41
CA ASN A 426 10.53 3.60 5.58
C ASN A 426 10.80 2.81 4.29
N GLY A 427 10.46 3.37 3.13
CA GLY A 427 10.80 2.79 1.83
C GLY A 427 12.31 2.81 1.55
N TYR A 428 13.01 3.88 1.96
CA TYR A 428 14.47 3.93 1.92
C TYR A 428 15.08 2.82 2.78
N TYR A 429 14.64 2.69 4.04
CA TYR A 429 15.08 1.64 4.96
C TYR A 429 14.90 0.23 4.37
N TRP A 430 13.76 -0.04 3.74
CA TRP A 430 13.49 -1.34 3.11
C TRP A 430 14.59 -1.77 2.13
N TYR A 431 15.05 -0.87 1.26
CA TYR A 431 16.10 -1.19 0.29
C TYR A 431 17.52 -1.00 0.84
N ALA A 432 17.73 -0.02 1.73
CA ALA A 432 19.03 0.21 2.36
C ALA A 432 19.50 -1.02 3.16
N ASP A 433 18.58 -1.67 3.87
CA ASP A 433 18.85 -2.91 4.61
C ASP A 433 19.28 -4.05 3.66
N GLN A 434 18.63 -4.16 2.50
CA GLN A 434 18.97 -5.17 1.49
C GLN A 434 20.32 -4.91 0.80
N TYR A 435 20.70 -3.64 0.65
CA TYR A 435 21.99 -3.27 0.09
C TYR A 435 23.15 -3.35 1.09
N GLY A 436 22.87 -3.64 2.37
CA GLY A 436 23.89 -3.75 3.41
C GLY A 436 24.62 -2.41 3.66
N ALA A 437 23.95 -1.29 3.42
CA ALA A 437 24.57 0.03 3.40
C ALA A 437 24.96 0.58 4.79
N GLY A 438 24.77 -0.18 5.88
CA GLY A 438 25.11 0.23 7.25
C GLY A 438 24.42 1.55 7.63
N ASP A 439 23.09 1.50 7.71
CA ASP A 439 22.28 2.72 7.70
C ASP A 439 22.41 3.58 8.97
N ARG A 440 23.24 4.63 8.86
CA ARG A 440 23.51 5.60 9.92
C ARG A 440 22.29 6.43 10.32
N ILE A 441 21.25 6.51 9.49
CA ILE A 441 20.06 7.34 9.74
C ILE A 441 19.33 6.85 11.00
N ARG A 442 19.50 5.59 11.37
CA ARG A 442 18.95 4.99 12.60
C ARG A 442 19.75 5.35 13.86
N ALA A 443 21.02 5.72 13.71
CA ALA A 443 21.96 5.98 14.80
C ALA A 443 22.50 7.42 14.77
N GLN A 444 21.72 8.36 14.24
CA GLN A 444 22.12 9.77 14.16
C GLN A 444 22.38 10.35 15.54
N ALA A 445 23.42 11.15 15.67
CA ALA A 445 23.76 11.81 16.91
C ALA A 445 24.23 13.25 16.65
N VAL A 446 23.98 14.09 17.65
CA VAL A 446 24.49 15.44 17.76
C VAL A 446 25.38 15.45 19.00
N GLU A 447 26.68 15.58 18.79
CA GLU A 447 27.66 15.57 19.87
C GLU A 447 27.71 16.91 20.60
N GLN A 448 28.11 16.84 21.87
CA GLN A 448 28.31 18.03 22.69
C GLN A 448 29.47 18.87 22.12
N GLY A 449 29.30 20.20 22.11
CA GLY A 449 30.35 21.14 21.70
C GLY A 449 30.54 21.31 20.18
N GLN A 450 29.80 20.58 19.35
CA GLN A 450 29.84 20.78 17.90
C GLN A 450 29.30 22.17 17.51
N ALA A 451 30.17 23.04 16.98
CA ALA A 451 29.86 24.43 16.68
C ALA A 451 28.93 24.61 15.45
N VAL A 452 29.15 23.81 14.40
CA VAL A 452 28.34 23.79 13.18
C VAL A 452 27.80 22.38 12.97
N ARG A 453 26.48 22.27 12.82
CA ARG A 453 25.73 21.02 12.75
C ARG A 453 25.06 20.93 11.39
N PRO A 454 25.58 20.08 10.47
CA PRO A 454 24.94 19.85 9.19
C PRO A 454 23.57 19.20 9.40
N VAL A 455 22.53 19.77 8.81
CA VAL A 455 21.18 19.20 8.76
C VAL A 455 20.81 19.03 7.29
N ARG A 456 20.57 17.79 6.86
CA ARG A 456 20.21 17.44 5.49
C ARG A 456 18.74 17.09 5.43
N PHE A 457 17.96 17.88 4.69
CA PHE A 457 16.57 17.59 4.41
C PHE A 457 16.41 16.89 3.06
N VAL A 458 15.84 15.69 3.06
CA VAL A 458 15.59 14.87 1.86
C VAL A 458 14.16 15.13 1.39
N SER A 459 14.03 15.91 0.31
CA SER A 459 12.76 16.15 -0.39
C SER A 459 12.54 15.07 -1.44
N GLY A 460 11.52 14.23 -1.24
CA GLY A 460 11.06 13.23 -2.22
C GLY A 460 9.96 13.79 -3.12
N SER A 461 10.12 13.65 -4.44
CA SER A 461 9.17 14.12 -5.46
C SER A 461 8.77 15.59 -5.33
N GLY A 462 9.66 16.43 -4.78
CA GLY A 462 9.42 17.86 -4.53
C GLY A 462 8.52 18.15 -3.31
N SER A 463 8.24 17.15 -2.48
CA SER A 463 7.50 17.32 -1.22
C SER A 463 8.40 17.94 -0.14
N PHE A 464 7.81 18.84 0.65
CA PHE A 464 8.43 19.42 1.86
C PHE A 464 7.69 18.99 3.14
N GLY A 465 6.81 17.99 3.04
CA GLY A 465 6.04 17.47 4.17
C GLY A 465 5.18 18.54 4.85
N GLY A 466 5.04 18.45 6.17
CA GLY A 466 4.36 19.47 6.97
C GLY A 466 5.17 20.77 7.18
N PHE A 467 6.37 20.88 6.62
CA PHE A 467 7.20 22.08 6.81
C PHE A 467 6.83 23.24 5.89
N ALA A 468 6.41 22.96 4.66
CA ALA A 468 6.01 23.94 3.65
C ALA A 468 5.21 23.28 2.50
N LYS A 469 4.40 24.05 1.76
CA LYS A 469 3.70 23.54 0.56
C LYS A 469 4.54 23.66 -0.71
N THR A 470 5.48 24.62 -0.73
CA THR A 470 6.34 24.88 -1.89
C THR A 470 7.79 25.07 -1.45
N GLU A 471 8.71 24.90 -2.40
CA GLU A 471 10.13 25.19 -2.17
C GLU A 471 10.34 26.65 -1.75
N ALA A 472 9.63 27.60 -2.36
CA ALA A 472 9.74 29.00 -2.02
C ALA A 472 9.32 29.28 -0.56
N GLU A 473 8.21 28.69 -0.10
CA GLU A 473 7.78 28.77 1.30
C GLU A 473 8.80 28.11 2.24
N PHE A 474 9.38 26.97 1.84
CA PHE A 474 10.39 26.26 2.61
C PHE A 474 11.66 27.12 2.81
N LEU A 475 12.17 27.70 1.73
CA LEU A 475 13.35 28.57 1.75
C LEU A 475 13.07 29.90 2.47
N ALA A 476 11.85 30.44 2.36
CA ALA A 476 11.45 31.61 3.13
C ALA A 476 11.42 31.33 4.65
N ARG A 477 11.06 30.10 5.04
CA ARG A 477 10.97 29.69 6.45
C ARG A 477 12.33 29.33 7.06
N TYR A 478 13.21 28.65 6.33
CA TYR A 478 14.47 28.12 6.86
C TYR A 478 15.74 28.79 6.33
N GLY A 479 15.59 29.74 5.40
CA GLY A 479 16.71 30.43 4.76
C GLY A 479 17.33 29.64 3.60
N ALA A 480 18.39 30.20 3.03
CA ALA A 480 19.13 29.58 1.94
C ALA A 480 19.98 28.40 2.46
N PRO A 481 19.89 27.21 1.84
CA PRO A 481 20.75 26.09 2.18
C PRO A 481 22.19 26.35 1.74
N ALA A 482 23.14 25.72 2.45
CA ALA A 482 24.55 25.67 2.06
C ALA A 482 24.77 24.94 0.72
N SER A 483 23.98 23.88 0.46
CA SER A 483 23.96 23.20 -0.84
C SER A 483 22.60 22.57 -1.12
N VAL A 484 22.29 22.38 -2.41
CA VAL A 484 21.16 21.57 -2.88
C VAL A 484 21.67 20.57 -3.90
N GLU A 485 21.63 19.29 -3.54
CA GLU A 485 22.09 18.19 -4.39
C GLU A 485 20.88 17.41 -4.90
N LYS A 486 20.67 17.40 -6.22
CA LYS A 486 19.55 16.70 -6.85
C LYS A 486 19.94 15.26 -7.20
N THR A 487 19.00 14.35 -7.00
CA THR A 487 19.10 12.95 -7.37
C THR A 487 17.79 12.46 -7.99
N PHE A 488 17.70 11.19 -8.36
CA PHE A 488 16.51 10.64 -9.01
C PHE A 488 15.25 10.84 -8.15
N GLN A 489 14.32 11.68 -8.63
CA GLN A 489 13.09 12.06 -7.95
C GLN A 489 13.27 12.59 -6.51
N ALA A 490 14.46 13.08 -6.14
CA ALA A 490 14.67 13.66 -4.83
C ALA A 490 15.71 14.78 -4.85
N ALA A 491 15.72 15.61 -3.83
CA ALA A 491 16.74 16.63 -3.60
C ALA A 491 17.15 16.66 -2.13
N VAL A 492 18.44 16.88 -1.86
CA VAL A 492 19.00 17.00 -0.53
C VAL A 492 19.39 18.44 -0.28
N TYR A 493 18.71 19.10 0.66
CA TYR A 493 18.98 20.47 1.08
C TYR A 493 19.86 20.42 2.34
N ARG A 494 21.09 20.90 2.24
CA ARG A 494 22.02 20.96 3.38
C ARG A 494 21.96 22.33 4.03
N PHE A 495 21.70 22.37 5.34
CA PHE A 495 21.80 23.55 6.18
C PHE A 495 22.96 23.37 7.15
N ASP A 496 23.89 24.33 7.20
CA ASP A 496 24.94 24.35 8.22
C ASP A 496 24.43 25.16 9.42
N VAL A 497 23.86 24.45 10.39
CA VAL A 497 23.18 25.07 11.54
C VAL A 497 24.20 25.40 12.63
N ALA A 498 24.36 26.68 12.96
CA ALA A 498 25.20 27.10 14.08
C ALA A 498 24.56 26.72 15.41
N LYS A 499 25.34 26.16 16.34
CA LYS A 499 24.90 25.92 17.72
C LYS A 499 24.59 27.27 18.38
N THR A 500 23.39 27.45 18.89
CA THR A 500 23.06 28.64 19.69
C THR A 500 23.73 28.55 21.06
N PRO A 501 24.23 29.67 21.62
CA PRO A 501 24.67 29.70 23.01
C PRO A 501 23.61 29.12 23.94
N LEU A 502 24.05 28.48 25.03
CA LEU A 502 23.12 27.94 26.02
C LEU A 502 22.25 29.08 26.57
N PRO A 503 20.92 28.87 26.71
CA PRO A 503 20.07 29.83 27.38
C PRO A 503 20.61 30.10 28.80
N ALA A 504 20.69 31.38 29.19
CA ALA A 504 21.24 31.77 30.48
C ALA A 504 20.22 32.57 31.29
N ILE A 505 20.00 32.15 32.54
CA ILE A 505 19.19 32.86 33.53
C ILE A 505 20.03 34.02 34.06
N GLY A 506 19.74 35.23 33.59
CA GLY A 506 20.37 36.48 34.07
C GLY A 506 19.54 37.23 35.13
N ALA A 507 18.23 36.99 35.17
CA ALA A 507 17.29 37.56 36.13
C ALA A 507 16.09 36.62 36.32
N LEU A 508 15.34 36.78 37.42
CA LEU A 508 14.10 36.07 37.69
C LEU A 508 12.91 37.05 37.68
N PRO A 509 11.71 36.63 37.22
CA PRO A 509 11.40 35.33 36.62
C PRO A 509 12.04 35.17 35.24
N TYR A 510 12.38 33.94 34.88
CA TYR A 510 12.96 33.58 33.60
C TYR A 510 12.06 32.60 32.85
N THR A 511 12.01 32.73 31.53
CA THR A 511 11.29 31.81 30.66
C THR A 511 12.14 31.47 29.43
N ALA A 512 12.17 30.20 29.06
CA ALA A 512 12.75 29.71 27.82
C ALA A 512 11.83 28.71 27.14
N THR A 513 11.81 28.73 25.81
CA THR A 513 11.06 27.79 24.98
C THR A 513 12.00 27.14 23.98
N ALA A 514 11.87 25.83 23.79
CA ALA A 514 12.54 25.07 22.73
C ALA A 514 11.51 24.26 21.96
N GLU A 515 11.61 24.26 20.63
CA GLU A 515 10.68 23.57 19.73
C GLU A 515 11.43 22.63 18.78
N ALA A 516 10.76 21.56 18.36
CA ALA A 516 11.25 20.59 17.40
C ALA A 516 11.17 21.12 15.94
N GLY A 517 11.83 22.24 15.65
CA GLY A 517 11.90 22.78 14.29
C GLY A 517 13.12 22.26 13.51
N LEU A 518 13.01 22.23 12.17
CA LEU A 518 14.04 21.65 11.28
C LEU A 518 15.46 22.16 11.55
N THR A 519 15.64 23.45 11.85
CA THR A 519 16.94 24.03 12.19
C THR A 519 17.04 24.40 13.67
N SER A 520 15.96 24.91 14.28
CA SER A 520 15.95 25.37 15.67
C SER A 520 16.23 24.26 16.68
N PHE A 521 15.73 23.04 16.45
CA PHE A 521 16.02 21.89 17.31
C PHE A 521 17.52 21.60 17.37
N PHE A 522 18.13 21.46 16.20
CA PHE A 522 19.57 21.18 16.09
C PHE A 522 20.44 22.36 16.47
N ALA A 523 19.93 23.60 16.46
CA ALA A 523 20.67 24.75 17.00
C ALA A 523 20.68 24.74 18.54
N GLY A 524 19.53 24.46 19.16
CA GLY A 524 19.30 24.64 20.60
C GLY A 524 19.63 23.44 21.48
N VAL A 525 19.65 22.22 20.95
CA VAL A 525 19.93 21.01 21.74
C VAL A 525 21.40 20.95 22.16
N ASP A 526 21.74 20.50 23.38
CA ASP A 526 23.15 20.33 23.74
C ASP A 526 23.72 19.04 23.13
N ARG A 527 22.94 17.95 23.26
CA ARG A 527 23.24 16.62 22.73
C ARG A 527 21.95 15.91 22.29
N ALA A 528 22.00 15.13 21.21
CA ALA A 528 20.91 14.25 20.79
C ALA A 528 21.44 12.91 20.26
N TRP A 529 20.65 11.84 20.37
CA TRP A 529 21.03 10.52 19.86
C TRP A 529 19.80 9.73 19.42
N GLY A 530 19.93 8.94 18.35
CA GLY A 530 18.88 8.05 17.85
C GLY A 530 17.60 8.75 17.40
N LEU A 531 17.64 10.07 17.15
CA LEU A 531 16.47 10.86 16.78
C LEU A 531 16.48 11.31 15.31
N THR A 532 15.28 11.48 14.77
CA THR A 532 15.00 12.25 13.54
C THR A 532 13.84 13.21 13.81
N LEU A 533 13.51 14.06 12.83
CA LEU A 533 12.32 14.92 12.90
C LEU A 533 11.21 14.35 12.02
N ASN A 534 9.99 14.33 12.56
CA ASN A 534 8.79 13.93 11.85
C ASN A 534 8.04 15.15 11.27
N PRO A 535 8.01 15.33 9.93
CA PRO A 535 7.36 16.47 9.30
C PRO A 535 5.84 16.50 9.48
N ASP A 536 5.19 15.33 9.62
CA ASP A 536 3.72 15.23 9.65
C ASP A 536 3.10 15.99 10.84
N TRP A 537 3.90 16.28 11.86
CA TRP A 537 3.49 16.99 13.07
C TRP A 537 4.13 18.36 13.23
N GLY A 538 4.59 18.96 12.13
CA GLY A 538 5.32 20.22 12.14
C GLY A 538 6.77 20.10 12.61
N GLY A 539 7.32 18.87 12.66
CA GLY A 539 8.74 18.62 12.95
C GLY A 539 9.06 17.83 14.22
N ALA A 540 8.10 17.18 14.87
CA ALA A 540 8.32 16.52 16.16
C ALA A 540 9.57 15.60 16.18
N ALA A 541 10.43 15.76 17.18
CA ALA A 541 11.64 14.97 17.34
C ALA A 541 11.31 13.62 17.99
N GLY A 542 11.59 12.53 17.30
CA GLY A 542 11.28 11.18 17.78
C GLY A 542 12.36 10.17 17.35
N PRO A 543 12.34 8.96 17.92
CA PRO A 543 13.28 7.91 17.52
C PRO A 543 13.28 7.69 15.99
N ALA A 544 14.47 7.58 15.41
CA ALA A 544 14.64 7.45 13.95
C ALA A 544 14.17 6.09 13.39
N ASP A 545 14.05 5.09 14.27
CA ASP A 545 13.45 3.79 14.02
C ASP A 545 12.97 3.19 15.36
N THR A 546 12.48 1.95 15.37
CA THR A 546 12.18 1.21 16.60
C THR A 546 13.42 1.13 17.50
N GLY A 547 13.27 1.48 18.77
CA GLY A 547 14.39 1.54 19.72
C GLY A 547 14.39 2.82 20.55
N GLU A 548 15.56 3.14 21.09
CA GLU A 548 15.76 4.27 22.00
C GLU A 548 16.29 5.49 21.25
N GLY A 549 15.82 6.67 21.66
CA GLY A 549 16.36 7.95 21.23
C GLY A 549 16.15 8.99 22.31
N GLY A 550 16.91 10.07 22.28
CA GLY A 550 16.78 11.11 23.29
C GLY A 550 17.63 12.33 23.03
N PHE A 551 17.45 13.32 23.90
CA PHE A 551 18.20 14.55 23.84
C PHE A 551 18.38 15.21 25.21
N GLU A 552 19.32 16.14 25.28
CA GLU A 552 19.59 16.99 26.44
C GLU A 552 19.47 18.45 26.07
N TYR A 553 18.73 19.19 26.88
CA TYR A 553 18.63 20.64 26.86
C TYR A 553 19.29 21.21 28.11
N VAL A 554 20.19 22.17 27.96
CA VAL A 554 20.99 22.72 29.07
C VAL A 554 20.75 24.21 29.19
N ILE A 555 20.44 24.66 30.40
CA ILE A 555 20.25 26.07 30.75
C ILE A 555 21.32 26.46 31.76
N GLU A 556 22.02 27.55 31.52
CA GLU A 556 22.97 28.14 32.46
C GLU A 556 22.23 29.05 33.45
N ASN A 557 22.67 29.06 34.71
CA ASN A 557 22.11 29.91 35.73
C ASN A 557 23.18 30.81 36.35
N HIS A 558 22.98 32.13 36.24
CA HIS A 558 23.87 33.16 36.79
C HIS A 558 23.24 33.87 37.99
N VAL A 559 22.03 33.49 38.39
CA VAL A 559 21.29 34.09 39.51
C VAL A 559 21.38 33.18 40.73
N ALA A 560 21.80 33.74 41.87
CA ALA A 560 21.85 33.05 43.14
C ALA A 560 20.50 33.07 43.87
N GLY A 561 20.35 32.19 44.86
CA GLY A 561 19.19 32.11 45.75
C GLY A 561 18.24 30.96 45.40
N PRO A 562 17.24 30.68 46.28
CA PRO A 562 16.28 29.61 46.09
C PRO A 562 15.34 29.87 44.91
N GLN A 563 15.16 28.85 44.07
CA GLN A 563 14.37 28.94 42.83
C GLN A 563 13.37 27.78 42.74
N LEU A 564 12.24 28.05 42.07
CA LEU A 564 11.32 27.03 41.60
C LEU A 564 11.44 26.89 40.09
N VAL A 565 11.79 25.69 39.62
CA VAL A 565 11.82 25.35 38.20
C VAL A 565 10.52 24.67 37.83
N VAL A 566 9.81 25.22 36.86
CA VAL A 566 8.61 24.65 36.27
C VAL A 566 8.92 24.31 34.82
N CYS A 567 8.75 23.05 34.45
CA CYS A 567 8.96 22.58 33.10
C CYS A 567 7.67 21.97 32.56
N HIS A 568 7.31 22.33 31.34
CA HIS A 568 6.18 21.82 30.60
C HIS A 568 6.65 21.34 29.22
N GLN A 569 6.11 20.23 28.72
CA GLN A 569 6.46 19.66 27.42
C GLN A 569 5.23 19.24 26.67
N GLU A 570 5.14 19.65 25.41
CA GLU A 570 4.20 19.11 24.45
C GLU A 570 4.84 17.91 23.73
N LEU A 571 4.08 16.82 23.63
CA LEU A 571 4.52 15.57 23.03
C LEU A 571 3.37 14.87 22.30
N VAL A 572 3.71 13.79 21.60
CA VAL A 572 2.73 12.81 21.12
C VAL A 572 3.18 11.43 21.57
N ASN A 573 2.25 10.64 22.11
CA ASN A 573 2.49 9.26 22.50
C ASN A 573 1.24 8.39 22.28
N THR A 574 0.96 8.07 21.02
CA THR A 574 -0.23 7.31 20.60
C THR A 574 0.03 5.81 20.50
N GLY A 575 1.28 5.36 20.64
CA GLY A 575 1.66 3.97 20.42
C GLY A 575 1.68 3.10 21.67
N ARG A 576 1.21 1.86 21.55
CA ARG A 576 1.22 0.84 22.61
C ARG A 576 2.65 0.47 22.99
N GLY A 577 2.97 0.65 24.27
CA GLY A 577 4.27 0.29 24.85
C GLY A 577 5.38 1.31 24.59
N ASN A 578 5.08 2.40 23.88
CA ASN A 578 6.00 3.53 23.77
C ASN A 578 6.27 4.13 25.14
N THR A 579 7.50 4.55 25.40
CA THR A 579 7.86 5.20 26.67
C THR A 579 8.44 6.57 26.41
N TYR A 580 8.03 7.55 27.21
CA TYR A 580 8.58 8.90 27.23
C TYR A 580 8.97 9.25 28.66
N VAL A 581 10.25 9.52 28.91
CA VAL A 581 10.79 9.79 30.25
C VAL A 581 11.47 11.16 30.25
N VAL A 582 11.14 11.96 31.25
CA VAL A 582 11.77 13.26 31.49
C VAL A 582 12.61 13.14 32.75
N ARG A 583 13.88 13.49 32.63
CA ARG A 583 14.81 13.56 33.74
C ARG A 583 15.42 14.94 33.83
N TYR A 584 15.84 15.35 35.02
CA TYR A 584 16.62 16.57 35.19
C TYR A 584 17.76 16.35 36.18
N ARG A 585 18.76 17.22 36.12
CA ARG A 585 19.80 17.35 37.14
C ARG A 585 20.26 18.79 37.27
N PHE A 586 20.77 19.13 38.45
CA PHE A 586 21.49 20.38 38.68
C PHE A 586 23.00 20.09 38.69
N ASN A 587 23.77 20.84 37.90
CA ASN A 587 25.21 20.62 37.72
C ASN A 587 25.52 19.16 37.34
N ASP A 588 26.44 18.53 38.09
CA ASP A 588 26.89 17.15 37.89
C ASP A 588 26.22 16.15 38.84
N GLU A 589 25.09 16.54 39.46
CA GLU A 589 24.28 15.63 40.28
C GLU A 589 23.72 14.46 39.44
N SER A 590 23.26 13.42 40.13
CA SER A 590 22.57 12.30 39.48
C SER A 590 21.24 12.76 38.89
N PHE A 591 20.85 12.19 37.74
CA PHE A 591 19.56 12.47 37.14
C PHE A 591 18.41 12.01 38.03
N VAL A 592 17.45 12.91 38.24
CA VAL A 592 16.17 12.62 38.88
C VAL A 592 15.14 12.36 37.79
N GLU A 593 14.42 11.24 37.88
CA GLU A 593 13.27 10.97 37.00
C GLU A 593 12.09 11.85 37.45
N ALA A 594 11.77 12.84 36.61
CA ALA A 594 10.73 13.83 36.90
C ALA A 594 9.35 13.31 36.54
N ALA A 595 9.26 12.63 35.38
CA ALA A 595 8.01 12.11 34.87
C ALA A 595 8.27 10.95 33.89
N ARG A 596 7.31 10.02 33.83
CA ARG A 596 7.29 8.90 32.88
C ARG A 596 5.90 8.72 32.34
N LEU A 597 5.80 8.57 31.02
CA LEU A 597 4.56 8.27 30.32
C LEU A 597 4.73 7.00 29.48
N THR A 598 3.78 6.07 29.63
CA THR A 598 3.70 4.86 28.79
C THR A 598 2.48 4.97 27.88
N GLY A 599 2.65 4.73 26.58
CA GLY A 599 1.60 4.85 25.58
C GLY A 599 0.71 3.60 25.45
N PRO A 600 -0.50 3.72 24.88
CA PRO A 600 -1.05 4.95 24.30
C PRO A 600 -1.58 5.91 25.37
N SER A 601 -1.32 7.20 25.22
CA SER A 601 -1.79 8.22 26.14
C SER A 601 -2.52 9.35 25.40
N PRO A 602 -3.67 9.83 25.91
CA PRO A 602 -4.29 11.05 25.40
C PRO A 602 -3.54 12.30 25.89
N ALA A 603 -2.62 12.18 26.86
CA ALA A 603 -1.83 13.29 27.35
C ALA A 603 -0.93 13.82 26.23
N VAL A 604 -1.20 15.05 25.82
CA VAL A 604 -0.36 15.83 24.91
C VAL A 604 0.71 16.60 25.66
N ASP A 605 0.60 16.67 27.00
CA ASP A 605 1.44 17.48 27.87
C ASP A 605 2.03 16.67 29.03
N LEU A 606 3.29 16.93 29.36
CA LEU A 606 4.02 16.35 30.49
C LEU A 606 4.94 17.40 31.12
N GLY A 607 4.98 17.49 32.45
CA GLY A 607 5.79 18.49 33.13
C GLY A 607 6.32 18.04 34.47
N PHE A 608 7.15 18.88 35.07
CA PHE A 608 7.60 18.71 36.45
C PHE A 608 7.81 20.07 37.12
N VAL A 609 7.79 20.04 38.45
CA VAL A 609 8.16 21.17 39.30
C VAL A 609 9.29 20.71 40.21
N ALA A 610 10.40 21.46 40.23
CA ALA A 610 11.56 21.16 41.05
C ALA A 610 11.92 22.38 41.90
N GLU A 611 11.90 22.21 43.22
CA GLU A 611 12.44 23.19 44.16
C GLU A 611 13.95 23.05 44.26
N ARG A 612 14.67 24.17 44.14
CA ARG A 612 16.11 24.20 44.35
C ARG A 612 16.50 25.31 45.31
N ARG A 613 17.02 24.93 46.48
CA ARG A 613 17.47 25.87 47.53
C ARG A 613 18.95 26.21 47.44
N GLU A 614 19.76 25.28 46.95
CA GLU A 614 21.20 25.46 46.80
C GLU A 614 21.55 26.10 45.45
N PRO A 615 22.60 26.94 45.38
CA PRO A 615 23.07 27.49 44.11
C PRO A 615 23.43 26.41 43.09
N TYR A 616 23.11 26.66 41.82
CA TYR A 616 23.50 25.80 40.70
C TYR A 616 23.89 26.67 39.50
N LYS A 617 24.81 26.15 38.68
CA LYS A 617 25.29 26.81 37.46
C LYS A 617 24.63 26.26 36.21
N ARG A 618 24.18 24.99 36.23
CA ARG A 618 23.52 24.35 35.08
C ARG A 618 22.30 23.55 35.50
N LEU A 619 21.23 23.69 34.74
CA LEU A 619 20.09 22.78 34.73
C LEU A 619 20.16 21.97 33.43
N THR A 620 20.26 20.65 33.54
CA THR A 620 20.14 19.76 32.38
C THR A 620 18.79 19.06 32.43
N ILE A 621 17.99 19.19 31.38
CA ILE A 621 16.76 18.45 31.16
C ILE A 621 17.05 17.40 30.08
N ARG A 622 16.82 16.14 30.39
CA ARG A 622 16.99 15.01 29.50
C ARG A 622 15.65 14.40 29.16
N VAL A 623 15.41 14.19 27.88
CA VAL A 623 14.25 13.48 27.36
C VAL A 623 14.72 12.17 26.75
N GLU A 624 14.13 11.07 27.21
CA GLU A 624 14.41 9.72 26.73
C GLU A 624 13.13 9.08 26.22
N MET A 625 13.18 8.60 24.99
CA MET A 625 12.05 8.04 24.25
C MET A 625 12.39 6.62 23.82
N VAL A 626 11.43 5.72 23.98
CA VAL A 626 11.51 4.34 23.47
C VAL A 626 10.33 4.08 22.57
N LEU A 627 10.59 3.90 21.28
CA LEU A 627 9.59 3.57 20.28
C LEU A 627 9.42 2.05 20.20
N ALA A 628 8.29 1.55 20.67
CA ALA A 628 8.00 0.12 20.72
C ALA A 628 7.56 -0.42 19.35
N PRO A 629 7.91 -1.65 18.94
CA PRO A 629 7.68 -2.15 17.58
C PRO A 629 6.23 -2.61 17.29
N TYR A 630 5.29 -2.38 18.22
CA TYR A 630 4.00 -3.09 18.25
C TYR A 630 2.78 -2.28 17.78
N THR A 631 2.95 -1.00 17.44
CA THR A 631 1.82 -0.15 17.05
C THR A 631 1.71 -0.08 15.54
N ALA A 632 0.59 -0.53 14.97
CA ALA A 632 0.37 -0.46 13.54
C ALA A 632 -0.27 0.88 13.15
N ASP A 633 0.57 1.92 13.03
CA ASP A 633 0.12 3.26 12.61
C ASP A 633 0.20 3.44 11.09
N PHE A 634 1.35 3.10 10.50
CA PHE A 634 1.59 3.13 9.06
C PHE A 634 2.22 1.81 8.57
N ALA A 635 2.08 1.50 7.28
CA ALA A 635 2.75 0.35 6.70
C ALA A 635 4.26 0.67 6.57
N GLY A 636 5.07 0.08 7.46
CA GLY A 636 6.49 0.37 7.56
C GLY A 636 7.00 0.67 8.97
N GLY A 637 6.12 0.99 9.92
CA GLY A 637 6.54 1.24 11.29
C GLY A 637 5.58 2.18 12.01
N ASN A 638 6.07 2.76 13.09
CA ASN A 638 5.28 3.56 14.01
C ASN A 638 6.00 4.82 14.47
N GLN A 639 6.96 5.33 13.69
CA GLN A 639 7.71 6.55 14.02
C GLN A 639 6.81 7.78 14.22
N SER A 640 5.62 7.77 13.64
CA SER A 640 4.53 8.71 13.86
C SER A 640 3.71 8.42 15.12
N THR A 641 4.23 7.73 16.13
CA THR A 641 3.47 7.44 17.37
C THR A 641 4.16 7.94 18.63
N LEU A 642 5.38 8.46 18.53
CA LEU A 642 6.15 9.01 19.63
C LEU A 642 7.00 10.18 19.15
N GLY A 643 6.87 11.34 19.80
CA GLY A 643 7.76 12.46 19.50
C GLY A 643 7.57 13.65 20.45
N PHE A 644 8.67 14.36 20.68
CA PHE A 644 8.73 15.65 21.36
C PHE A 644 8.38 16.79 20.40
N LYS A 645 7.56 17.75 20.83
CA LYS A 645 7.20 18.93 20.03
C LYS A 645 7.79 20.21 20.60
N ARG A 646 7.60 20.44 21.89
CA ARG A 646 7.94 21.72 22.54
C ARG A 646 8.26 21.52 24.02
N LEU A 647 9.17 22.33 24.53
CA LEU A 647 9.61 22.42 25.92
C LEU A 647 9.52 23.87 26.34
N ASP A 648 8.76 24.15 27.41
CA ASP A 648 8.73 25.45 28.08
C ASP A 648 9.30 25.31 29.49
N VAL A 649 10.26 26.16 29.83
CA VAL A 649 10.88 26.22 31.16
C VAL A 649 10.63 27.59 31.74
N LYS A 650 10.08 27.63 32.95
CA LYS A 650 9.90 28.85 33.74
C LYS A 650 10.63 28.69 35.07
N VAL A 651 11.47 29.65 35.41
CA VAL A 651 12.19 29.69 36.68
C VAL A 651 11.78 30.94 37.43
N ILE A 652 11.30 30.79 38.66
CA ILE A 652 10.84 31.90 39.50
C ILE A 652 11.50 31.85 40.89
N PRO A 653 11.53 32.97 41.63
CA PRO A 653 11.97 32.95 43.02
C PRO A 653 11.06 32.03 43.85
N LEU A 654 11.66 31.20 44.71
CA LEU A 654 10.88 30.25 45.51
C LEU A 654 9.88 30.98 46.44
N GLU A 655 10.25 32.16 46.95
CA GLU A 655 9.42 32.98 47.84
C GLU A 655 8.12 33.43 47.15
N GLU A 656 8.20 33.89 45.89
CA GLU A 656 7.02 34.32 45.11
C GLU A 656 6.07 33.15 44.81
N ALA A 657 6.61 31.95 44.60
CA ALA A 657 5.82 30.75 44.33
C ALA A 657 4.99 30.30 45.55
N VAL A 658 5.58 30.38 46.75
CA VAL A 658 4.92 30.06 48.02
C VAL A 658 3.78 31.04 48.30
N THR A 659 3.97 32.33 48.00
CA THR A 659 2.93 33.36 48.15
C THR A 659 1.75 33.14 47.20
N ALA A 660 2.01 32.77 45.94
CA ALA A 660 0.96 32.47 44.95
C ALA A 660 0.13 31.23 45.33
N SER A 661 0.76 30.17 45.85
CA SER A 661 0.04 28.98 46.32
C SER A 661 -0.79 29.25 47.59
N ALA A 662 -0.29 30.09 48.50
CA ALA A 662 -1.02 30.51 49.70
C ALA A 662 -2.25 31.40 49.40
N VAL A 663 -2.23 32.16 48.30
CA VAL A 663 -3.38 32.95 47.83
C VAL A 663 -4.43 32.06 47.14
N ALA A 664 -4.01 31.13 46.27
CA ALA A 664 -4.92 30.17 45.62
C ALA A 664 -5.61 29.23 46.63
N GLY A 665 -4.92 28.82 47.70
CA GLY A 665 -5.50 28.03 48.79
C GLY A 665 -6.50 28.80 49.67
N LYS A 666 -6.52 30.13 49.62
CA LYS A 666 -7.51 30.97 50.32
C LYS A 666 -8.76 31.25 49.49
N GLU A 667 -8.68 31.22 48.16
CA GLU A 667 -9.84 31.42 47.27
C GLU A 667 -10.63 30.12 46.98
N GLY A 668 -10.02 28.94 47.16
CA GLY A 668 -10.71 27.65 47.04
C GLY A 668 -11.41 27.15 48.33
N GLY A 669 -11.40 27.96 49.39
CA GLY A 669 -11.93 27.65 50.72
C GLY A 669 -13.00 28.64 51.22
N SER A 670 -13.74 29.27 50.31
CA SER A 670 -14.94 30.07 50.62
C SER A 670 -16.16 29.52 49.91
#